data_AF-A0A7K0NZ55-F1
#
_entry.id   AF-A0A7K0NZ55-F1
#
_cell.length_a   1.000
_cell.length_b   1.000
_cell.length_c   1.000
_cell.angle_alpha   90.00
_cell.angle_beta   90.00
_cell.angle_gamma   90.00
#
_symmetry.space_group_name_H-M   'P 1'
#
loop_
_entity.id
_entity.type
_entity.pdbx_description
1 polymer ?
#
loop_
_entity_poly.entity_id
_entity_poly.type
_entity_poly.pdbx_seq_one_letter_code
_entity_poly.pdbx_strand_id
1 'polypeptide(L)'
;MPPTQGLYDPSAERDACGVAFVARLTGGASHEVVQQALTALRNLDHRGASGAEPDSGDGAGILLQVPDAFLRAVVPFDLPPAGSYATGIAFIAVDDDLAAEAKSSIDAIAAAEGLRVLGWRDVPVDPSLVGSTARGVMPRFAQVFVEANNAATGLELERLAYVLRRRSEHEVAVYFASLSSRTLVYKGMLTTGQLEPFYPDLSDPRVASALALVHSRFSTNTFPSWPLAHPYRLIAHNGEINTVMGNRNWMRAREAMLTSDLIPGDIERLLPICTPGGSDSASFDEVLELLHLGGRSLPHAVLMMIPEAWENHAEMSPDRREFYEFHATLMEPWDGPANVSFTDGTVIGAVLDRNGLRPGRFWVTDDGLVVLASESGVLDIEPARIVRKGRLQPGRMFLVDTAAGRIVEDDEIKSELAAQAPYGEWLRQGVVHLDALPDREHIVHTHDSVARRQQTFGYTDEELRVILAPMARAGTEAIGSMGTDTPIAALSDRPRLLFDYFSQLFAQVTNPPLDAIREEIVTSLATMIGPEGNLLEATRAHCRQVLLPFPVIDNDELAKMLHINIDGEMQGFAAAKVRGLYRVSGGGEALGDRVREICREVDALIRQGKRFIVLSDRDSDAEMAPIPSLLLCSAVHHHLVRERTRTMVGLLVESGDVREVHHVALLIGYGAAAVNPYLALETVEDLVRQGVVTGVAPEKAVRNTIKSLGKGVLKVMSKMGVSTVASYRGAQIFEAIGLSHDVVNEFFTGTTSKLGGVGLDVIAEEASRRHAVAYPHSGISPAHRLLDVGGEYQWRREGEPHLFDPETVFRLQHSTREQRYDVFGQYTERVNSQSVRQMTLRGLFQLREGDRPAVPLDEVEPVTEIVRRFSTGAMSYGSISQEAHETLAIAMNRLGGKSNTGEGGEDPERFV
;
A
#
# COMPACT_ATOMS: atom_id res chain seq x y z
N MET A 1 22.09 -1.93 -2.19
CA MET A 1 21.68 -0.97 -1.15
C MET A 1 22.15 -1.44 0.22
N PRO A 2 22.45 -0.55 1.17
CA PRO A 2 22.82 -0.96 2.53
C PRO A 2 21.63 -1.67 3.22
N PRO A 3 21.90 -2.65 4.10
CA PRO A 3 20.85 -3.24 4.94
C PRO A 3 20.31 -2.18 5.93
N THR A 4 19.17 -2.47 6.56
CA THR A 4 18.57 -1.64 7.61
C THR A 4 19.62 -1.21 8.64
N GLN A 5 19.77 0.10 8.85
CA GLN A 5 20.74 0.66 9.79
C GLN A 5 20.15 1.87 10.53
N GLY A 6 20.10 1.79 11.86
CA GLY A 6 19.47 2.84 12.66
C GLY A 6 17.98 2.98 12.32
N LEU A 7 17.56 4.17 11.91
CA LEU A 7 16.18 4.46 11.47
C LEU A 7 15.96 4.35 9.96
N TYR A 8 17.01 4.02 9.19
CA TYR A 8 16.90 3.86 7.75
C TYR A 8 16.45 2.45 7.39
N ASP A 9 15.41 2.36 6.55
CA ASP A 9 14.90 1.13 5.95
C ASP A 9 14.84 1.29 4.42
N PRO A 10 15.54 0.43 3.64
CA PRO A 10 15.46 0.38 2.18
C PRO A 10 14.04 0.34 1.61
N SER A 11 13.07 -0.24 2.32
CA SER A 11 11.70 -0.36 1.81
C SER A 11 10.92 0.95 1.84
N ALA A 12 11.44 2.01 2.47
CA ALA A 12 10.78 3.31 2.61
C ALA A 12 11.07 4.27 1.44
N GLU A 13 11.76 3.80 0.40
CA GLU A 13 12.15 4.63 -0.75
C GLU A 13 10.98 4.91 -1.69
N ARG A 14 10.95 6.13 -2.22
CA ARG A 14 9.87 6.64 -3.07
C ARG A 14 10.44 7.41 -4.26
N ASP A 15 9.73 7.33 -5.38
CA ASP A 15 10.17 7.91 -6.65
C ASP A 15 9.11 8.84 -7.28
N ALA A 16 9.58 9.88 -7.97
CA ALA A 16 8.80 10.74 -8.84
C ALA A 16 9.54 10.86 -10.18
N CYS A 17 8.86 11.03 -11.32
CA CYS A 17 9.55 10.81 -12.61
C CYS A 17 9.06 11.70 -13.77
N GLY A 18 9.77 11.62 -14.89
CA GLY A 18 9.26 11.97 -16.21
C GLY A 18 9.18 10.71 -17.09
N VAL A 19 8.06 10.51 -17.80
CA VAL A 19 7.90 9.43 -18.78
C VAL A 19 7.50 10.01 -20.13
N ALA A 20 8.07 9.45 -21.21
CA ALA A 20 7.66 9.77 -22.56
C ALA A 20 7.85 8.56 -23.49
N PHE A 21 7.00 8.45 -24.51
CA PHE A 21 7.26 7.57 -25.63
C PHE A 21 7.00 8.25 -26.96
N VAL A 22 7.69 7.73 -27.98
CA VAL A 22 7.55 8.10 -29.38
C VAL A 22 7.27 6.84 -30.18
N ALA A 23 6.31 6.88 -31.10
CA ALA A 23 5.96 5.75 -31.96
C ALA A 23 5.59 6.20 -33.37
N ARG A 24 5.81 5.35 -34.37
CA ARG A 24 5.34 5.56 -35.74
C ARG A 24 4.20 4.62 -36.08
N LEU A 25 3.08 5.19 -36.52
CA LEU A 25 1.92 4.43 -37.01
C LEU A 25 2.24 3.62 -38.26
N THR A 26 3.23 3.99 -39.07
CA THR A 26 3.60 3.20 -40.24
C THR A 26 4.36 1.92 -39.90
N GLY A 27 4.78 1.73 -38.64
CA GLY A 27 5.60 0.61 -38.18
C GLY A 27 7.05 0.62 -38.72
N GLY A 28 7.42 1.62 -39.52
CA GLY A 28 8.75 1.72 -40.11
C GLY A 28 9.81 2.08 -39.06
N ALA A 29 10.70 1.15 -38.75
CA ALA A 29 11.81 1.37 -37.84
C ALA A 29 12.76 2.45 -38.37
N SER A 30 13.08 3.45 -37.53
CA SER A 30 13.98 4.55 -37.87
C SER A 30 14.82 4.95 -36.67
N HIS A 31 16.06 5.34 -36.91
CA HIS A 31 16.91 5.96 -35.90
C HIS A 31 16.36 7.33 -35.45
N GLU A 32 15.58 8.00 -36.29
CA GLU A 32 14.92 9.27 -35.96
C GLU A 32 14.00 9.13 -34.73
N VAL A 33 13.29 8.00 -34.58
CA VAL A 33 12.43 7.73 -33.42
C VAL A 33 13.27 7.63 -32.14
N VAL A 34 14.44 7.01 -32.23
CA VAL A 34 15.39 6.90 -31.10
C VAL A 34 15.91 8.28 -30.71
N GLN A 35 16.32 9.10 -31.68
CA GLN A 35 16.79 10.48 -31.45
C GLN A 35 15.71 11.38 -30.86
N GLN A 36 14.47 11.25 -31.34
CA GLN A 36 13.33 11.98 -30.79
C GLN A 36 13.03 11.55 -29.34
N ALA A 37 13.06 10.25 -29.04
CA ALA A 37 12.87 9.78 -27.67
C ALA A 37 13.99 10.25 -26.72
N LEU A 38 15.26 10.24 -27.15
CA LEU A 38 16.39 10.79 -26.39
C LEU A 38 16.25 12.31 -26.18
N THR A 39 15.76 13.03 -27.18
CA THR A 39 15.47 14.47 -27.06
C THR A 39 14.34 14.72 -26.06
N ALA A 40 13.28 13.92 -26.10
CA ALA A 40 12.20 13.98 -25.13
C ALA A 40 12.70 13.71 -23.70
N LEU A 41 13.59 12.73 -23.52
CA LEU A 41 14.22 12.42 -22.24
C LEU A 41 15.01 13.62 -21.69
N ARG A 42 15.84 14.27 -22.51
CA ARG A 42 16.60 15.48 -22.15
C ARG A 42 15.70 16.65 -21.76
N ASN A 43 14.56 16.79 -22.44
CA ASN A 43 13.59 17.84 -22.13
C ASN A 43 12.76 17.55 -20.86
N LEU A 44 12.95 16.39 -20.22
CA LEU A 44 12.36 16.03 -18.93
C LEU A 44 13.37 16.14 -17.77
N ASP A 45 14.56 16.70 -18.00
CA ASP A 45 15.63 16.80 -16.98
C ASP A 45 15.20 17.58 -15.73
N HIS A 46 14.37 18.62 -15.89
CA HIS A 46 13.82 19.40 -14.77
C HIS A 46 12.86 18.62 -13.87
N ARG A 47 12.46 17.40 -14.27
CA ARG A 47 11.69 16.46 -13.45
C ARG A 47 12.55 15.38 -12.80
N GLY A 48 13.85 15.33 -13.13
CA GLY A 48 14.83 14.47 -12.50
C GLY A 48 15.51 15.17 -11.31
N ALA A 49 16.11 14.40 -10.41
CA ALA A 49 17.04 14.91 -9.42
C ALA A 49 18.46 14.63 -9.90
N SER A 50 19.36 15.56 -9.62
CA SER A 50 20.78 15.25 -9.51
C SER A 50 21.05 14.85 -8.06
N GLY A 51 21.83 13.80 -7.86
CA GLY A 51 22.29 13.35 -6.56
C GLY A 51 23.24 14.37 -5.91
N ALA A 52 23.95 13.94 -4.87
CA ALA A 52 24.90 14.81 -4.15
C ALA A 52 26.02 15.39 -5.07
N GLU A 53 26.29 14.72 -6.20
CA GLU A 53 27.22 15.15 -7.24
C GLU A 53 26.42 15.54 -8.51
N PRO A 54 26.77 16.65 -9.22
CA PRO A 54 26.05 17.08 -10.42
C PRO A 54 26.03 16.06 -11.58
N ASP A 55 26.98 15.13 -11.57
CA ASP A 55 27.18 14.07 -12.58
C ASP A 55 26.63 12.70 -12.15
N SER A 56 25.92 12.64 -11.02
CA SER A 56 25.20 11.44 -10.56
C SER A 56 23.69 11.68 -10.67
N GLY A 57 23.01 11.04 -11.63
CA GLY A 57 21.54 11.06 -11.73
C GLY A 57 20.89 9.85 -11.07
N ASP A 58 19.65 9.97 -10.59
CA ASP A 58 18.96 8.87 -9.89
C ASP A 58 18.53 7.71 -10.80
N GLY A 59 18.50 7.92 -12.11
CA GLY A 59 18.26 6.89 -13.11
C GLY A 59 17.65 7.42 -14.41
N ALA A 60 18.17 6.95 -15.54
CA ALA A 60 17.61 7.22 -16.86
C ALA A 60 17.70 5.98 -17.74
N GLY A 61 16.78 5.86 -18.70
CA GLY A 61 16.81 4.75 -19.64
C GLY A 61 15.85 4.89 -20.82
N ILE A 62 16.03 3.97 -21.77
CA ILE A 62 15.27 3.84 -22.99
C ILE A 62 14.99 2.36 -23.29
N LEU A 63 13.75 2.06 -23.66
CA LEU A 63 13.30 0.78 -24.20
C LEU A 63 13.03 0.97 -25.69
N LEU A 64 13.60 0.09 -26.50
CA LEU A 64 13.48 0.05 -27.97
C LEU A 64 12.98 -1.31 -28.42
N GLN A 65 12.56 -1.41 -29.69
CA GLN A 65 12.50 -2.70 -30.36
C GLN A 65 13.92 -3.24 -30.59
N VAL A 66 14.09 -4.56 -30.65
CA VAL A 66 15.39 -5.19 -30.93
C VAL A 66 15.93 -4.71 -32.29
N PRO A 67 17.07 -3.97 -32.34
CA PRO A 67 17.58 -3.40 -33.57
C PRO A 67 18.45 -4.42 -34.33
N ASP A 68 17.81 -5.35 -35.03
CA ASP A 68 18.48 -6.50 -35.68
C ASP A 68 19.68 -6.11 -36.56
N ALA A 69 19.52 -5.08 -37.40
CA ALA A 69 20.56 -4.62 -38.32
C ALA A 69 21.82 -4.12 -37.60
N PHE A 70 21.65 -3.49 -36.43
CA PHE A 70 22.76 -3.09 -35.57
C PHE A 70 23.41 -4.32 -34.93
N LEU A 71 22.62 -5.15 -34.25
CA LEU A 71 23.12 -6.29 -33.48
C LEU A 71 23.94 -7.25 -34.34
N ARG A 72 23.41 -7.60 -35.52
CA ARG A 72 24.08 -8.47 -36.50
C ARG A 72 25.42 -7.92 -36.98
N ALA A 73 25.60 -6.61 -36.96
CA ALA A 73 26.83 -5.97 -37.41
C ALA A 73 27.87 -5.78 -36.30
N VAL A 74 27.51 -5.98 -35.02
CA VAL A 74 28.40 -5.78 -33.86
C VAL A 74 28.73 -7.07 -33.12
N VAL A 75 28.08 -8.19 -33.44
CA VAL A 75 28.41 -9.50 -32.87
C VAL A 75 29.30 -10.33 -33.82
N PRO A 76 30.21 -11.16 -33.30
CA PRO A 76 31.11 -11.98 -34.12
C PRO A 76 30.49 -13.33 -34.56
N PHE A 77 29.22 -13.59 -34.23
CA PHE A 77 28.51 -14.84 -34.51
C PHE A 77 27.24 -14.61 -35.32
N ASP A 78 26.79 -15.65 -36.03
CA ASP A 78 25.58 -15.55 -36.85
C ASP A 78 24.31 -15.51 -35.98
N LEU A 79 23.47 -14.52 -36.25
CA LEU A 79 22.14 -14.42 -35.64
C LEU A 79 21.08 -15.08 -36.54
N PRO A 80 20.10 -15.79 -35.97
CA PRO A 80 18.88 -16.20 -36.68
C PRO A 80 18.13 -15.01 -37.31
N PRO A 81 17.09 -15.27 -38.12
CA PRO A 81 16.18 -14.22 -38.58
C PRO A 81 15.63 -13.38 -37.41
N ALA A 82 15.34 -12.11 -37.66
CA ALA A 82 14.76 -11.22 -36.65
C ALA A 82 13.46 -11.82 -36.07
N GLY A 83 13.34 -11.80 -34.75
CA GLY A 83 12.24 -12.45 -34.01
C GLY A 83 12.40 -13.96 -33.76
N SER A 84 13.49 -14.57 -34.23
CA SER A 84 13.85 -15.98 -33.96
C SER A 84 15.01 -16.13 -32.97
N TYR A 85 15.49 -15.03 -32.38
CA TYR A 85 16.42 -15.02 -31.26
C TYR A 85 15.97 -13.99 -30.23
N ALA A 86 16.30 -14.22 -28.97
CA ALA A 86 16.12 -13.27 -27.88
C ALA A 86 17.49 -12.72 -27.45
N THR A 87 17.50 -11.46 -27.01
CA THR A 87 18.69 -10.81 -26.48
C THR A 87 18.36 -9.92 -25.29
N GLY A 88 19.34 -9.69 -24.44
CA GLY A 88 19.13 -8.97 -23.19
C GLY A 88 20.43 -8.54 -22.55
N ILE A 89 20.40 -7.40 -21.85
CA ILE A 89 21.55 -6.87 -21.10
C ILE A 89 21.45 -7.33 -19.65
N ALA A 90 22.40 -8.17 -19.25
CA ALA A 90 22.62 -8.60 -17.87
C ALA A 90 23.61 -7.65 -17.18
N PHE A 91 23.27 -7.24 -15.96
CA PHE A 91 24.15 -6.56 -15.03
C PHE A 91 24.82 -7.64 -14.19
N ILE A 92 26.11 -7.85 -14.43
CA ILE A 92 26.92 -8.87 -13.78
C ILE A 92 28.06 -8.23 -12.97
N ALA A 93 28.71 -9.02 -12.13
CA ALA A 93 29.86 -8.58 -11.35
C ALA A 93 30.98 -8.00 -12.25
N VAL A 94 31.71 -7.00 -11.72
CA VAL A 94 32.86 -6.38 -12.41
C VAL A 94 34.07 -7.32 -12.40
N ASP A 95 34.18 -8.15 -11.37
CA ASP A 95 35.23 -9.16 -11.23
C ASP A 95 35.15 -10.21 -12.36
N ASP A 96 36.27 -10.49 -13.01
CA ASP A 96 36.31 -11.34 -14.21
C ASP A 96 35.95 -12.81 -13.91
N ASP A 97 36.34 -13.33 -12.75
CA ASP A 97 36.04 -14.72 -12.37
C ASP A 97 34.55 -14.88 -12.05
N LEU A 98 33.99 -13.95 -11.26
CA LEU A 98 32.55 -13.92 -10.97
C LEU A 98 31.70 -13.69 -12.23
N ALA A 99 32.18 -12.85 -13.15
CA ALA A 99 31.51 -12.61 -14.43
C ALA A 99 31.51 -13.87 -15.31
N ALA A 100 32.62 -14.62 -15.36
CA ALA A 100 32.72 -15.87 -16.10
C ALA A 100 31.83 -16.97 -15.49
N GLU A 101 31.80 -17.08 -14.16
CA GLU A 101 30.92 -17.99 -13.43
C GLU A 101 29.44 -17.68 -13.69
N ALA A 102 29.06 -16.39 -13.67
CA ALA A 102 27.70 -15.96 -13.96
C ALA A 102 27.30 -16.32 -15.40
N LYS A 103 28.14 -16.02 -16.40
CA LYS A 103 27.89 -16.37 -17.81
C LYS A 103 27.75 -17.89 -17.97
N SER A 104 28.65 -18.68 -17.38
CA SER A 104 28.59 -20.15 -17.45
C SER A 104 27.33 -20.73 -16.79
N SER A 105 26.88 -20.14 -15.69
CA SER A 105 25.67 -20.57 -14.99
C SER A 105 24.42 -20.25 -15.82
N ILE A 106 24.36 -19.07 -16.43
CA ILE A 106 23.29 -18.67 -17.34
C ILE A 106 23.26 -19.58 -18.57
N ASP A 107 24.40 -19.94 -19.14
CA ASP A 107 24.49 -20.89 -20.26
C ASP A 107 23.92 -22.27 -19.89
N ALA A 108 24.21 -22.74 -18.66
CA ALA A 108 23.67 -24.00 -18.16
C ALA A 108 22.15 -23.95 -17.93
N ILE A 109 21.64 -22.83 -17.39
CA ILE A 109 20.19 -22.61 -17.23
C ILE A 109 19.51 -22.55 -18.61
N ALA A 110 20.10 -21.83 -19.58
CA ALA A 110 19.57 -21.75 -20.93
C ALA A 110 19.44 -23.14 -21.56
N ALA A 111 20.49 -23.98 -21.47
CA ALA A 111 20.45 -25.34 -21.97
C ALA A 111 19.36 -26.19 -21.27
N ALA A 112 19.19 -26.05 -19.96
CA ALA A 112 18.16 -26.75 -19.19
C ALA A 112 16.73 -26.34 -19.59
N GLU A 113 16.54 -25.07 -20.00
CA GLU A 113 15.26 -24.51 -20.40
C GLU A 113 15.01 -24.60 -21.92
N GLY A 114 15.81 -25.39 -22.65
CA GLY A 114 15.60 -25.63 -24.08
C GLY A 114 16.04 -24.48 -24.99
N LEU A 115 16.89 -23.59 -24.49
CA LEU A 115 17.54 -22.51 -25.25
C LEU A 115 19.00 -22.86 -25.55
N ARG A 116 19.51 -22.34 -26.66
CA ARG A 116 20.92 -22.38 -27.03
C ARG A 116 21.50 -20.98 -26.99
N VAL A 117 22.57 -20.81 -26.22
CA VAL A 117 23.33 -19.54 -26.23
C VAL A 117 24.13 -19.45 -27.52
N LEU A 118 23.89 -18.39 -28.28
CA LEU A 118 24.59 -18.08 -29.52
C LEU A 118 25.93 -17.41 -29.24
N GLY A 119 25.95 -16.56 -28.22
CA GLY A 119 27.16 -15.91 -27.73
C GLY A 119 26.87 -14.75 -26.80
N TRP A 120 27.94 -14.17 -26.29
CA TRP A 120 27.94 -13.03 -25.39
C TRP A 120 28.64 -11.84 -26.04
N ARG A 121 28.15 -10.63 -25.78
CA ARG A 121 28.74 -9.36 -26.19
C ARG A 121 28.92 -8.49 -24.95
N ASP A 122 30.14 -8.01 -24.68
CA ASP A 122 30.32 -6.95 -23.70
C ASP A 122 29.82 -5.63 -24.29
N VAL A 123 28.89 -4.96 -23.62
CA VAL A 123 28.27 -3.73 -24.12
C VAL A 123 29.27 -2.58 -23.97
N PRO A 124 29.57 -1.81 -25.04
CA PRO A 124 30.47 -0.68 -24.94
C PRO A 124 29.82 0.41 -24.08
N VAL A 125 30.58 0.93 -23.11
CA VAL A 125 30.17 2.01 -22.21
C VAL A 125 31.29 3.04 -22.04
N ASP A 126 30.93 4.27 -21.67
CA ASP A 126 31.88 5.30 -21.23
C ASP A 126 31.73 5.63 -19.73
N PRO A 127 32.46 4.94 -18.84
CA PRO A 127 32.39 5.17 -17.39
C PRO A 127 32.97 6.51 -16.94
N SER A 128 33.62 7.28 -17.83
CA SER A 128 34.20 8.59 -17.46
C SER A 128 33.15 9.67 -17.24
N LEU A 129 31.93 9.45 -17.74
CA LEU A 129 30.80 10.38 -17.66
C LEU A 129 30.01 10.29 -16.35
N VAL A 130 30.28 9.26 -15.55
CA VAL A 130 29.49 8.92 -14.36
C VAL A 130 30.22 9.37 -13.09
N GLY A 131 29.49 10.01 -12.17
CA GLY A 131 30.01 10.43 -10.88
C GLY A 131 30.58 9.29 -10.03
N SER A 132 31.40 9.64 -9.05
CA SER A 132 32.19 8.67 -8.27
C SER A 132 31.31 7.67 -7.52
N THR A 133 30.15 8.15 -7.05
CA THR A 133 29.18 7.36 -6.28
C THR A 133 28.50 6.31 -7.15
N ALA A 134 27.94 6.71 -8.29
CA ALA A 134 27.29 5.80 -9.23
C ALA A 134 28.28 4.81 -9.86
N ARG A 135 29.52 5.26 -10.13
CA ARG A 135 30.60 4.42 -10.66
C ARG A 135 31.05 3.36 -9.66
N GLY A 136 31.06 3.66 -8.36
CA GLY A 136 31.46 2.73 -7.31
C GLY A 136 30.59 1.46 -7.21
N VAL A 137 29.35 1.52 -7.72
CA VAL A 137 28.41 0.39 -7.76
C VAL A 137 28.00 0.00 -9.18
N MET A 138 28.73 0.46 -10.20
CA MET A 138 28.44 0.17 -11.61
C MET A 138 28.69 -1.30 -11.92
N PRO A 139 27.71 -2.02 -12.49
CA PRO A 139 27.90 -3.40 -12.92
C PRO A 139 28.68 -3.47 -14.23
N ARG A 140 29.14 -4.67 -14.60
CA ARG A 140 29.53 -4.95 -15.99
C ARG A 140 28.28 -5.26 -16.80
N PHE A 141 28.18 -4.68 -17.99
CA PHE A 141 27.04 -4.88 -18.89
C PHE A 141 27.38 -5.95 -19.92
N ALA A 142 26.74 -7.11 -19.81
CA ALA A 142 26.93 -8.22 -20.73
C ALA A 142 25.62 -8.55 -21.44
N GLN A 143 25.65 -8.52 -22.77
CA GLN A 143 24.51 -8.85 -23.60
C GLN A 143 24.57 -10.31 -24.05
N VAL A 144 23.53 -11.08 -23.73
CA VAL A 144 23.39 -12.48 -24.15
C VAL A 144 22.50 -12.59 -25.37
N PHE A 145 22.74 -13.60 -26.21
CA PHE A 145 21.91 -13.93 -27.37
C PHE A 145 21.55 -15.41 -27.30
N VAL A 146 20.26 -15.71 -27.37
CA VAL A 146 19.74 -17.07 -27.26
C VAL A 146 18.73 -17.36 -28.37
N GLU A 147 18.69 -18.61 -28.82
CA GLU A 147 17.64 -19.14 -29.68
C GLU A 147 16.98 -20.34 -29.02
N ALA A 148 15.75 -20.67 -29.43
CA ALA A 148 15.09 -21.88 -28.95
C ALA A 148 15.48 -23.10 -29.77
N ASN A 149 15.75 -24.22 -29.09
CA ASN A 149 16.11 -25.50 -29.73
C ASN A 149 14.99 -26.04 -30.64
N ASN A 150 13.74 -25.66 -30.36
CA ASN A 150 12.56 -26.04 -31.13
C ASN A 150 12.17 -25.00 -32.20
N ALA A 151 13.04 -24.02 -32.49
CA ALA A 151 12.77 -22.92 -33.41
C ALA A 151 11.51 -22.09 -33.06
N ALA A 152 11.16 -22.00 -31.77
CA ALA A 152 10.11 -21.10 -31.29
C ALA A 152 10.39 -19.64 -31.65
N THR A 153 9.33 -18.88 -31.95
CA THR A 153 9.40 -17.46 -32.33
C THR A 153 8.28 -16.68 -31.65
N GLY A 154 8.37 -15.34 -31.65
CA GLY A 154 7.35 -14.49 -31.07
C GLY A 154 7.09 -14.81 -29.60
N LEU A 155 5.83 -14.90 -29.18
CA LEU A 155 5.47 -15.14 -27.78
C LEU A 155 5.98 -16.48 -27.22
N GLU A 156 6.14 -17.52 -28.05
CA GLU A 156 6.71 -18.78 -27.57
C GLU A 156 8.17 -18.62 -27.16
N LEU A 157 8.94 -17.83 -27.92
CA LEU A 157 10.32 -17.48 -27.58
C LEU A 157 10.38 -16.52 -26.39
N GLU A 158 9.46 -15.54 -26.28
CA GLU A 158 9.36 -14.66 -25.10
C GLU A 158 9.14 -15.47 -23.82
N ARG A 159 8.30 -16.50 -23.83
CA ARG A 159 8.04 -17.34 -22.66
C ARG A 159 9.27 -18.13 -22.23
N LEU A 160 10.04 -18.66 -23.18
CA LEU A 160 11.33 -19.32 -22.88
C LEU A 160 12.36 -18.33 -22.32
N ALA A 161 12.46 -17.15 -22.94
CA ALA A 161 13.35 -16.07 -22.50
C ALA A 161 12.99 -15.56 -21.09
N TYR A 162 11.70 -15.44 -20.77
CA TYR A 162 11.19 -15.11 -19.44
C TYR A 162 11.64 -16.12 -18.40
N VAL A 163 11.44 -17.42 -18.67
CA VAL A 163 11.86 -18.50 -17.77
C VAL A 163 13.37 -18.45 -17.53
N LEU A 164 14.18 -18.33 -18.59
CA LEU A 164 15.63 -18.20 -18.47
C LEU A 164 16.01 -16.99 -17.61
N ARG A 165 15.40 -15.83 -17.85
CA ARG A 165 15.67 -14.61 -17.08
C ARG A 165 15.36 -14.81 -15.61
N ARG A 166 14.15 -15.27 -15.28
CA ARG A 166 13.68 -15.45 -13.91
C ARG A 166 14.58 -16.41 -13.13
N ARG A 167 14.90 -17.57 -13.72
CA ARG A 167 15.82 -18.53 -13.11
C ARG A 167 17.22 -17.95 -12.93
N SER A 168 17.72 -17.22 -13.92
CA SER A 168 19.04 -16.58 -13.82
C SER A 168 19.09 -15.54 -12.69
N GLU A 169 18.05 -14.72 -12.54
CA GLU A 169 17.95 -13.71 -11.47
C GLU A 169 17.89 -14.36 -10.07
N HIS A 170 17.23 -15.51 -9.94
CA HIS A 170 17.14 -16.26 -8.69
C HIS A 170 18.42 -17.05 -8.34
N GLU A 171 19.05 -17.67 -9.35
CA GLU A 171 20.13 -18.64 -9.14
C GLU A 171 21.53 -18.02 -9.25
N VAL A 172 21.69 -16.88 -9.96
CA VAL A 172 23.02 -16.38 -10.38
C VAL A 172 23.35 -14.97 -9.85
N ALA A 173 22.52 -14.38 -8.98
CA ALA A 173 22.73 -13.03 -8.42
C ALA A 173 23.02 -11.96 -9.50
N VAL A 174 22.33 -12.05 -10.64
CA VAL A 174 22.39 -11.11 -11.76
C VAL A 174 21.08 -10.34 -11.88
N TYR A 175 21.10 -9.21 -12.57
CA TYR A 175 19.90 -8.46 -12.92
C TYR A 175 19.80 -8.30 -14.44
N PHE A 176 18.65 -8.63 -15.04
CA PHE A 176 18.44 -8.41 -16.47
C PHE A 176 17.59 -7.15 -16.69
N ALA A 177 18.14 -6.16 -17.40
CA ALA A 177 17.37 -4.98 -17.81
C ALA A 177 16.24 -5.37 -18.78
N SER A 178 16.53 -6.30 -19.70
CA SER A 178 15.57 -7.01 -20.54
C SER A 178 16.18 -8.34 -20.97
N LEU A 179 15.35 -9.29 -21.41
CA LEU A 179 15.74 -10.48 -22.17
C LEU A 179 14.56 -10.87 -23.06
N SER A 180 14.57 -10.43 -24.32
CA SER A 180 13.41 -10.50 -25.22
C SER A 180 13.86 -10.58 -26.68
N SER A 181 13.02 -11.17 -27.53
CA SER A 181 13.13 -11.14 -28.99
C SER A 181 12.50 -9.89 -29.62
N ARG A 182 11.79 -9.09 -28.81
CA ARG A 182 10.99 -7.95 -29.25
C ARG A 182 11.52 -6.63 -28.72
N THR A 183 11.96 -6.58 -27.46
CA THR A 183 12.41 -5.34 -26.81
C THR A 183 13.85 -5.42 -26.29
N LEU A 184 14.51 -4.27 -26.22
CA LEU A 184 15.85 -4.11 -25.64
C LEU A 184 15.89 -2.83 -24.79
N VAL A 185 16.41 -2.95 -23.56
CA VAL A 185 16.46 -1.84 -22.60
C VAL A 185 17.89 -1.41 -22.32
N TYR A 186 18.18 -0.13 -22.55
CA TYR A 186 19.39 0.55 -22.07
C TYR A 186 19.02 1.46 -20.92
N LYS A 187 19.60 1.21 -19.74
CA LYS A 187 19.33 2.03 -18.56
C LYS A 187 20.51 2.04 -17.60
N GLY A 188 20.48 2.99 -16.69
CA GLY A 188 21.47 3.06 -15.63
C GLY A 188 21.26 4.24 -14.72
N MET A 189 22.16 4.37 -13.75
CA MET A 189 22.19 5.51 -12.83
C MET A 189 22.87 6.71 -13.52
N LEU A 190 22.09 7.33 -14.42
CA LEU A 190 22.54 8.36 -15.35
C LEU A 190 21.57 9.55 -15.29
N THR A 191 22.07 10.75 -15.54
CA THR A 191 21.23 11.91 -15.88
C THR A 191 20.63 11.72 -17.27
N THR A 192 19.59 12.49 -17.58
CA THR A 192 18.90 12.39 -18.88
C THR A 192 19.83 12.65 -20.07
N GLY A 193 20.80 13.55 -19.91
CA GLY A 193 21.79 13.89 -20.93
C GLY A 193 22.91 12.86 -21.09
N GLN A 194 23.17 12.02 -20.08
CA GLN A 194 24.26 11.04 -20.06
C GLN A 194 23.92 9.73 -20.78
N LEU A 195 22.64 9.40 -21.00
CA LEU A 195 22.23 8.08 -21.50
C LEU A 195 22.86 7.72 -22.86
N GLU A 196 22.71 8.60 -23.85
CA GLU A 196 23.29 8.40 -25.19
C GLU A 196 24.83 8.33 -25.17
N PRO A 197 25.57 9.29 -24.58
CA PRO A 197 27.02 9.22 -24.60
C PRO A 197 27.60 8.09 -23.73
N PHE A 198 26.89 7.67 -22.66
CA PHE A 198 27.31 6.52 -21.85
C PHE A 198 27.17 5.20 -22.59
N TYR A 199 26.13 5.03 -23.43
CA TYR A 199 25.94 3.86 -24.30
C TYR A 199 26.10 4.27 -25.78
N PRO A 200 27.33 4.25 -26.34
CA PRO A 200 27.60 4.67 -27.72
C PRO A 200 26.77 3.96 -28.79
N ASP A 201 26.26 2.76 -28.49
CA ASP A 201 25.30 2.03 -29.31
C ASP A 201 24.11 2.92 -29.72
N LEU A 202 23.61 3.77 -28.81
CA LEU A 202 22.45 4.63 -29.04
C LEU A 202 22.71 5.75 -30.06
N SER A 203 23.96 6.05 -30.40
CA SER A 203 24.33 7.00 -31.46
C SER A 203 24.53 6.34 -32.82
N ASP A 204 24.48 5.00 -32.90
CA ASP A 204 24.66 4.28 -34.16
C ASP A 204 23.40 4.38 -35.04
N PRO A 205 23.49 4.86 -36.29
CA PRO A 205 22.34 5.00 -37.19
C PRO A 205 21.60 3.69 -37.51
N ARG A 206 22.23 2.53 -37.26
CA ARG A 206 21.61 1.20 -37.43
C ARG A 206 20.69 0.84 -36.27
N VAL A 207 20.79 1.53 -35.12
CA VAL A 207 19.83 1.40 -34.02
C VAL A 207 18.55 2.11 -34.44
N ALA A 208 17.68 1.37 -35.11
CA ALA A 208 16.40 1.83 -35.62
C ALA A 208 15.27 1.12 -34.88
N SER A 209 14.22 1.87 -34.54
CA SER A 209 13.03 1.35 -33.85
C SER A 209 11.78 2.07 -34.35
N ALA A 210 10.62 1.41 -34.36
CA ALA A 210 9.34 2.04 -34.67
C ALA A 210 8.70 2.67 -33.43
N LEU A 211 9.10 2.24 -32.23
CA LEU A 211 8.69 2.79 -30.94
C LEU A 211 9.87 2.94 -29.99
N ALA A 212 9.80 3.91 -29.09
CA ALA A 212 10.80 4.11 -28.04
C ALA A 212 10.13 4.66 -26.79
N LEU A 213 10.39 4.06 -25.64
CA LEU A 213 9.88 4.47 -24.33
C LEU A 213 11.06 4.93 -23.47
N VAL A 214 11.02 6.16 -22.97
CA VAL A 214 12.07 6.75 -22.13
C VAL A 214 11.53 7.13 -20.77
N HIS A 215 12.43 7.13 -19.79
CA HIS A 215 12.10 7.51 -18.43
C HIS A 215 13.27 8.19 -17.72
N SER A 216 12.95 9.21 -16.93
CA SER A 216 13.85 9.89 -15.99
C SER A 216 13.31 9.69 -14.57
N ARG A 217 14.14 9.14 -13.68
CA ARG A 217 13.81 8.84 -12.28
C ARG A 217 14.28 9.99 -11.38
N PHE A 218 13.48 10.32 -10.38
CA PHE A 218 13.84 11.12 -9.20
C PHE A 218 13.57 10.25 -7.99
N SER A 219 14.54 10.09 -7.12
CA SER A 219 14.40 9.32 -5.88
C SER A 219 14.64 10.21 -4.67
N THR A 220 14.03 9.85 -3.54
CA THR A 220 14.32 10.51 -2.26
C THR A 220 15.63 10.02 -1.62
N ASN A 221 16.31 9.02 -2.22
CA ASN A 221 17.55 8.45 -1.72
C ASN A 221 18.79 9.14 -2.31
N THR A 222 19.93 8.94 -1.66
CA THR A 222 21.27 9.29 -2.19
C THR A 222 22.11 8.04 -2.47
N PHE A 223 21.51 6.85 -2.35
CA PHE A 223 22.22 5.57 -2.44
C PHE A 223 22.12 4.99 -3.85
N PRO A 224 23.25 4.74 -4.52
CA PRO A 224 23.25 4.38 -5.92
C PRO A 224 22.76 2.94 -6.17
N SER A 225 21.83 2.75 -7.10
CA SER A 225 21.32 1.43 -7.51
C SER A 225 20.92 1.40 -8.99
N TRP A 226 21.78 0.80 -9.81
CA TRP A 226 21.58 0.68 -11.26
C TRP A 226 20.31 -0.09 -11.67
N PRO A 227 19.91 -1.20 -11.00
CA PRO A 227 18.71 -1.95 -11.36
C PRO A 227 17.40 -1.16 -11.24
N LEU A 228 17.33 -0.18 -10.34
CA LEU A 228 16.12 0.60 -10.04
C LEU A 228 15.82 1.68 -11.10
N ALA A 229 16.76 1.95 -12.02
CA ALA A 229 16.47 2.81 -13.16
C ALA A 229 15.36 2.19 -14.02
N HIS A 230 14.56 3.03 -14.66
CA HIS A 230 13.53 2.63 -15.62
C HIS A 230 14.01 2.90 -17.06
N PRO A 231 13.33 2.36 -18.09
CA PRO A 231 12.19 1.45 -18.03
C PRO A 231 12.48 0.08 -17.38
N TYR A 232 11.42 -0.60 -16.95
CA TYR A 232 11.44 -2.03 -16.70
C TYR A 232 11.17 -2.79 -18.00
N ARG A 233 10.74 -4.06 -17.95
CA ARG A 233 10.71 -4.94 -19.12
C ARG A 233 9.54 -4.60 -20.03
N LEU A 234 8.40 -4.26 -19.43
CA LEU A 234 7.19 -3.86 -20.14
C LEU A 234 6.76 -2.43 -19.82
N ILE A 235 7.16 -1.87 -18.67
CA ILE A 235 6.63 -0.58 -18.21
C ILE A 235 7.67 0.51 -17.94
N ALA A 236 7.21 1.75 -18.04
CA ALA A 236 7.77 2.90 -17.34
C ALA A 236 6.64 3.56 -16.54
N HIS A 237 6.86 3.73 -15.24
CA HIS A 237 5.83 4.17 -14.31
C HIS A 237 6.25 5.52 -13.71
N ASN A 238 5.39 6.52 -13.90
CA ASN A 238 5.48 7.78 -13.19
C ASN A 238 4.44 7.80 -12.07
N GLY A 239 4.86 7.59 -10.83
CA GLY A 239 3.90 7.44 -9.75
C GLY A 239 4.42 6.66 -8.55
N GLU A 240 3.50 6.31 -7.66
CA GLU A 240 3.73 5.47 -6.48
C GLU A 240 2.52 4.54 -6.30
N ILE A 241 2.76 3.25 -6.10
CA ILE A 241 1.69 2.28 -5.80
C ILE A 241 1.54 2.17 -4.29
N ASN A 242 0.54 2.85 -3.74
CA ASN A 242 0.35 3.00 -2.30
C ASN A 242 -0.21 1.73 -1.61
N THR A 243 -0.64 0.73 -2.38
CA THR A 243 -1.13 -0.57 -1.88
C THR A 243 -0.13 -1.72 -2.09
N VAL A 244 1.10 -1.44 -2.51
CA VAL A 244 2.09 -2.45 -2.95
C VAL A 244 2.31 -3.60 -1.96
N MET A 245 2.33 -3.33 -0.65
CA MET A 245 2.51 -4.37 0.37
C MET A 245 1.37 -5.39 0.34
N GLY A 246 0.13 -4.91 0.22
CA GLY A 246 -1.05 -5.76 0.08
C GLY A 246 -0.98 -6.58 -1.20
N ASN A 247 -0.67 -5.92 -2.32
CA ASN A 247 -0.60 -6.57 -3.63
C ASN A 247 0.46 -7.70 -3.67
N ARG A 248 1.62 -7.47 -3.02
CA ARG A 248 2.67 -8.49 -2.86
C ARG A 248 2.22 -9.67 -2.01
N ASN A 249 1.54 -9.41 -0.90
CA ASN A 249 1.02 -10.46 -0.02
C ASN A 249 -0.04 -11.31 -0.73
N TRP A 250 -0.93 -10.68 -1.50
CA TRP A 250 -1.92 -11.37 -2.32
C TRP A 250 -1.27 -12.18 -3.43
N MET A 251 -0.28 -11.62 -4.14
CA MET A 251 0.46 -12.40 -5.13
C MET A 251 1.19 -13.60 -4.51
N ARG A 252 1.84 -13.44 -3.37
CA ARG A 252 2.50 -14.54 -2.65
C ARG A 252 1.51 -15.65 -2.29
N ALA A 253 0.29 -15.31 -1.88
CA ALA A 253 -0.76 -16.29 -1.62
C ALA A 253 -1.24 -16.99 -2.90
N ARG A 254 -1.28 -16.28 -4.04
CA ARG A 254 -1.68 -16.84 -5.34
C ARG A 254 -0.63 -17.77 -5.95
N GLU A 255 0.64 -17.66 -5.56
CA GLU A 255 1.74 -18.49 -6.09
C GLU A 255 1.45 -19.99 -6.05
N ALA A 256 0.79 -20.50 -5.00
CA ALA A 256 0.47 -21.94 -4.90
C ALA A 256 -0.61 -22.42 -5.88
N MET A 257 -1.35 -21.50 -6.51
CA MET A 257 -2.43 -21.82 -7.45
C MET A 257 -2.03 -21.52 -8.90
N LEU A 258 -0.84 -20.96 -9.13
CA LEU A 258 -0.41 -20.60 -10.48
C LEU A 258 -0.10 -21.86 -11.29
N THR A 259 -0.88 -22.06 -12.34
CA THR A 259 -0.62 -23.07 -13.37
C THR A 259 -0.74 -22.42 -14.74
N SER A 260 0.09 -22.84 -15.70
CA SER A 260 0.01 -22.38 -17.08
C SER A 260 0.37 -23.50 -18.05
N ASP A 261 -0.45 -23.66 -19.08
CA ASP A 261 -0.12 -24.52 -20.22
C ASP A 261 0.79 -23.81 -21.24
N LEU A 262 0.95 -22.49 -21.12
CA LEU A 262 1.66 -21.65 -22.07
C LEU A 262 3.12 -21.43 -21.67
N ILE A 263 3.37 -21.22 -20.38
CA ILE A 263 4.74 -21.09 -19.84
C ILE A 263 5.30 -22.50 -19.66
N PRO A 264 6.40 -22.88 -20.35
CA PRO A 264 6.91 -24.25 -20.30
C PRO A 264 7.32 -24.68 -18.88
N GLY A 265 7.15 -25.98 -18.57
CA GLY A 265 7.56 -26.60 -17.31
C GLY A 265 6.77 -26.16 -16.07
N ASP A 266 7.23 -26.54 -14.88
CA ASP A 266 6.58 -26.17 -13.61
C ASP A 266 6.82 -24.70 -13.22
N ILE A 267 5.75 -23.92 -12.98
CA ILE A 267 5.84 -22.52 -12.55
C ILE A 267 6.57 -22.37 -11.20
N GLU A 268 6.59 -23.40 -10.35
CA GLU A 268 7.24 -23.32 -9.03
C GLU A 268 8.70 -22.85 -9.12
N ARG A 269 9.42 -23.17 -10.21
CA ARG A 269 10.81 -22.73 -10.42
C ARG A 269 10.98 -21.23 -10.68
N LEU A 270 9.89 -20.52 -10.96
CA LEU A 270 9.85 -19.08 -11.21
C LEU A 270 9.52 -18.26 -9.96
N LEU A 271 9.20 -18.93 -8.85
CA LEU A 271 8.82 -18.31 -7.58
C LEU A 271 10.06 -17.84 -6.80
N PRO A 272 9.93 -16.77 -5.99
CA PRO A 272 8.75 -15.91 -5.84
C PRO A 272 8.54 -15.03 -7.08
N ILE A 273 7.30 -14.70 -7.46
CA ILE A 273 7.04 -13.87 -8.65
C ILE A 273 7.48 -12.42 -8.42
N CYS A 274 7.06 -11.82 -7.31
CA CYS A 274 7.52 -10.49 -6.93
C CYS A 274 8.89 -10.60 -6.27
N THR A 275 9.91 -9.94 -6.82
CA THR A 275 11.26 -9.97 -6.24
C THR A 275 11.25 -9.33 -4.84
N PRO A 276 11.71 -10.05 -3.79
CA PRO A 276 11.81 -9.49 -2.45
C PRO A 276 12.68 -8.23 -2.42
N GLY A 277 12.16 -7.15 -1.82
CA GLY A 277 12.86 -5.86 -1.75
C GLY A 277 12.91 -5.08 -3.07
N GLY A 278 12.24 -5.53 -4.14
CA GLY A 278 12.08 -4.74 -5.36
C GLY A 278 11.30 -3.44 -5.10
N SER A 279 11.36 -2.48 -6.04
CA SER A 279 10.49 -1.30 -5.97
C SER A 279 9.03 -1.67 -6.26
N ASP A 280 8.12 -0.75 -5.97
CA ASP A 280 6.70 -0.90 -6.28
C ASP A 280 6.44 -1.17 -7.76
N SER A 281 7.14 -0.42 -8.61
CA SER A 281 7.10 -0.47 -10.06
C SER A 281 7.71 -1.77 -10.60
N ALA A 282 8.75 -2.28 -9.95
CA ALA A 282 9.32 -3.58 -10.30
C ALA A 282 8.30 -4.70 -10.05
N SER A 283 7.64 -4.70 -8.89
CA SER A 283 6.61 -5.69 -8.57
C SER A 283 5.42 -5.61 -9.52
N PHE A 284 5.03 -4.41 -9.96
CA PHE A 284 4.00 -4.23 -10.97
C PHE A 284 4.42 -4.82 -12.33
N ASP A 285 5.64 -4.53 -12.79
CA ASP A 285 6.18 -5.06 -14.06
C ASP A 285 6.22 -6.59 -14.07
N GLU A 286 6.68 -7.20 -12.97
CA GLU A 286 6.79 -8.67 -12.84
C GLU A 286 5.44 -9.38 -12.92
N VAL A 287 4.42 -8.81 -12.27
CA VAL A 287 3.06 -9.37 -12.29
C VAL A 287 2.41 -9.12 -13.65
N LEU A 288 2.61 -7.95 -14.26
CA LEU A 288 2.10 -7.64 -15.59
C LEU A 288 2.69 -8.58 -16.64
N GLU A 289 4.00 -8.83 -16.57
CA GLU A 289 4.71 -9.74 -17.46
C GLU A 289 4.21 -11.18 -17.32
N LEU A 290 3.99 -11.65 -16.09
CA LEU A 290 3.39 -12.95 -15.84
C LEU A 290 1.97 -13.06 -16.44
N LEU A 291 1.12 -12.06 -16.24
CA LEU A 291 -0.25 -12.04 -16.77
C LEU A 291 -0.26 -12.04 -18.31
N HIS A 292 0.63 -11.27 -18.92
CA HIS A 292 0.75 -11.17 -20.37
C HIS A 292 1.27 -12.48 -20.98
N LEU A 293 2.40 -12.98 -20.49
CA LEU A 293 2.99 -14.23 -20.99
C LEU A 293 2.13 -15.45 -20.65
N GLY A 294 1.35 -15.37 -19.57
CA GLY A 294 0.34 -16.34 -19.17
C GLY A 294 -0.91 -16.39 -20.06
N GLY A 295 -1.03 -15.51 -21.07
CA GLY A 295 -2.04 -15.64 -22.14
C GLY A 295 -2.96 -14.44 -22.33
N ARG A 296 -2.90 -13.41 -21.47
CA ARG A 296 -3.69 -12.18 -21.66
C ARG A 296 -3.00 -11.22 -22.62
N SER A 297 -3.78 -10.47 -23.40
CA SER A 297 -3.21 -9.35 -24.16
C SER A 297 -2.66 -8.30 -23.20
N LEU A 298 -1.63 -7.55 -23.62
CA LEU A 298 -1.04 -6.52 -22.74
C LEU A 298 -2.09 -5.49 -22.27
N PRO A 299 -3.00 -4.96 -23.12
CA PRO A 299 -4.09 -4.09 -22.67
C PRO A 299 -5.01 -4.73 -21.63
N HIS A 300 -5.31 -6.03 -21.77
CA HIS A 300 -6.14 -6.77 -20.81
C HIS A 300 -5.46 -6.86 -19.44
N ALA A 301 -4.19 -7.28 -19.41
CA ALA A 301 -3.44 -7.38 -18.17
C ALA A 301 -3.31 -6.02 -17.47
N VAL A 302 -3.09 -4.93 -18.22
CA VAL A 302 -3.05 -3.57 -17.68
C VAL A 302 -4.40 -3.16 -17.08
N LEU A 303 -5.52 -3.37 -17.77
CA LEU A 303 -6.86 -3.03 -17.26
C LEU A 303 -7.31 -3.91 -16.09
N MET A 304 -6.75 -5.11 -15.95
CA MET A 304 -6.96 -5.97 -14.80
C MET A 304 -6.24 -5.44 -13.55
N MET A 305 -5.02 -4.91 -13.71
CA MET A 305 -4.22 -4.35 -12.60
C MET A 305 -4.61 -2.90 -12.26
N ILE A 306 -4.95 -2.08 -13.25
CA ILE A 306 -5.37 -0.67 -13.12
C ILE A 306 -6.77 -0.52 -13.73
N PRO A 307 -7.83 -1.01 -13.06
CA PRO A 307 -9.19 -0.91 -13.57
C PRO A 307 -9.72 0.53 -13.51
N GLU A 308 -10.62 0.86 -14.44
CA GLU A 308 -11.44 2.07 -14.37
C GLU A 308 -12.34 2.04 -13.13
N ALA A 309 -12.70 3.19 -12.57
CA ALA A 309 -13.72 3.24 -11.52
C ALA A 309 -15.09 2.82 -12.09
N TRP A 310 -15.58 1.64 -11.67
CA TRP A 310 -16.74 0.99 -12.28
C TRP A 310 -17.90 0.82 -11.30
N GLU A 311 -17.60 0.76 -10.01
CA GLU A 311 -18.53 0.41 -8.93
C GLU A 311 -19.69 1.42 -8.81
N ASN A 312 -19.35 2.71 -8.85
CA ASN A 312 -20.31 3.81 -8.74
C ASN A 312 -20.60 4.51 -10.08
N HIS A 313 -20.14 3.95 -11.20
CA HIS A 313 -20.29 4.58 -12.52
C HIS A 313 -21.65 4.23 -13.16
N ALA A 314 -22.66 5.05 -12.92
CA ALA A 314 -24.04 4.80 -13.36
C ALA A 314 -24.20 4.68 -14.89
N GLU A 315 -23.44 5.44 -15.67
CA GLU A 315 -23.54 5.51 -17.14
C GLU A 315 -22.73 4.41 -17.86
N MET A 316 -22.05 3.52 -17.13
CA MET A 316 -21.22 2.45 -17.72
C MET A 316 -22.12 1.39 -18.36
N SER A 317 -21.74 0.88 -19.53
CA SER A 317 -22.46 -0.23 -20.16
C SER A 317 -22.45 -1.47 -19.26
N PRO A 318 -23.54 -2.27 -19.24
CA PRO A 318 -23.60 -3.50 -18.45
C PRO A 318 -22.44 -4.45 -18.72
N ASP A 319 -22.12 -4.72 -19.99
CA ASP A 319 -21.05 -5.65 -20.37
C ASP A 319 -19.68 -5.20 -19.85
N ARG A 320 -19.38 -3.89 -19.87
CA ARG A 320 -18.13 -3.35 -19.32
C ARG A 320 -18.11 -3.46 -17.80
N ARG A 321 -19.23 -3.20 -17.13
CA ARG A 321 -19.35 -3.37 -15.68
C ARG A 321 -19.14 -4.82 -15.28
N GLU A 322 -19.78 -5.76 -15.98
CA GLU A 322 -19.66 -7.20 -15.77
C GLU A 322 -18.21 -7.68 -16.02
N PHE A 323 -17.50 -7.12 -17.00
CA PHE A 323 -16.07 -7.37 -17.20
C PHE A 323 -15.26 -6.98 -15.96
N TYR A 324 -15.39 -5.75 -15.46
CA TYR A 324 -14.62 -5.32 -14.29
C TYR A 324 -15.03 -6.05 -13.00
N GLU A 325 -16.32 -6.30 -12.81
CA GLU A 325 -16.83 -7.06 -11.66
C GLU A 325 -16.27 -8.49 -11.64
N PHE A 326 -16.18 -9.14 -12.80
CA PHE A 326 -15.50 -10.44 -12.91
C PHE A 326 -14.02 -10.34 -12.54
N HIS A 327 -13.29 -9.34 -13.06
CA HIS A 327 -11.86 -9.20 -12.77
C HIS A 327 -11.59 -8.84 -11.30
N ALA A 328 -12.52 -8.17 -10.62
CA ALA A 328 -12.45 -7.92 -9.19
C ALA A 328 -12.54 -9.21 -8.33
N THR A 329 -13.00 -10.33 -8.89
CA THR A 329 -12.93 -11.66 -8.23
C THR A 329 -11.54 -12.30 -8.31
N LEU A 330 -10.69 -11.82 -9.22
CA LEU A 330 -9.36 -12.36 -9.52
C LEU A 330 -8.24 -11.57 -8.87
N MET A 331 -8.34 -10.24 -8.91
CA MET A 331 -7.26 -9.35 -8.49
C MET A 331 -7.80 -8.02 -7.96
N GLU A 332 -7.22 -7.58 -6.86
CA GLU A 332 -7.37 -6.24 -6.31
C GLU A 332 -6.62 -5.19 -7.16
N PRO A 333 -7.15 -3.97 -7.27
CA PRO A 333 -6.45 -2.88 -7.95
C PRO A 333 -5.07 -2.60 -7.36
N TRP A 334 -4.09 -2.35 -8.23
CA TRP A 334 -2.80 -1.78 -7.86
C TRP A 334 -2.94 -0.26 -7.81
N ASP A 335 -3.42 0.22 -6.67
CA ASP A 335 -3.85 1.61 -6.49
C ASP A 335 -2.68 2.56 -6.17
N GLY A 336 -2.92 3.84 -6.38
CA GLY A 336 -1.96 4.92 -6.17
C GLY A 336 -1.81 5.83 -7.40
N PRO A 337 -1.20 7.02 -7.25
CA PRO A 337 -0.98 7.92 -8.37
C PRO A 337 -0.11 7.25 -9.42
N ALA A 338 -0.59 7.08 -10.65
CA ALA A 338 0.14 6.37 -11.67
C ALA A 338 -0.13 6.91 -13.08
N ASN A 339 0.94 7.16 -13.83
CA ASN A 339 0.94 7.15 -15.28
C ASN A 339 1.86 6.00 -15.72
N VAL A 340 1.25 4.89 -16.14
CA VAL A 340 1.98 3.70 -16.59
C VAL A 340 1.98 3.69 -18.10
N SER A 341 3.15 3.92 -18.68
CA SER A 341 3.40 3.68 -20.10
C SER A 341 3.93 2.26 -20.27
N PHE A 342 3.40 1.50 -21.22
CA PHE A 342 3.68 0.07 -21.37
C PHE A 342 3.87 -0.34 -22.83
N THR A 343 4.66 -1.39 -23.08
CA THR A 343 4.86 -1.95 -24.42
C THR A 343 5.37 -3.39 -24.38
N ASP A 344 4.96 -4.21 -25.34
CA ASP A 344 5.53 -5.53 -25.63
C ASP A 344 6.41 -5.53 -26.90
N GLY A 345 6.72 -4.34 -27.44
CA GLY A 345 7.41 -4.15 -28.70
C GLY A 345 6.52 -4.22 -29.95
N THR A 346 5.23 -4.54 -29.85
CA THR A 346 4.26 -4.42 -30.96
C THR A 346 3.22 -3.35 -30.70
N VAL A 347 2.69 -3.31 -29.47
CA VAL A 347 1.83 -2.23 -29.01
C VAL A 347 2.58 -1.35 -28.03
N ILE A 348 2.24 -0.07 -27.99
CA ILE A 348 2.70 0.86 -26.96
C ILE A 348 1.53 1.73 -26.53
N GLY A 349 1.38 1.89 -25.22
CA GLY A 349 0.26 2.63 -24.67
C GLY A 349 0.57 3.27 -23.34
N ALA A 350 -0.42 4.00 -22.83
CA ALA A 350 -0.39 4.53 -21.49
C ALA A 350 -1.79 4.49 -20.87
N VAL A 351 -1.82 4.25 -19.56
CA VAL A 351 -3.03 4.35 -18.73
C VAL A 351 -2.71 5.21 -17.51
N LEU A 352 -3.71 5.99 -17.09
CA LEU A 352 -3.64 6.66 -15.80
C LEU A 352 -4.30 5.80 -14.73
N ASP A 353 -3.91 6.04 -13.48
CA ASP A 353 -4.67 5.57 -12.33
C ASP A 353 -6.13 6.04 -12.39
N ARG A 354 -6.97 5.40 -11.59
CA ARG A 354 -8.42 5.64 -11.58
C ARG A 354 -8.82 7.08 -11.22
N ASN A 355 -7.96 7.82 -10.54
CA ASN A 355 -8.17 9.21 -10.14
C ASN A 355 -7.50 10.19 -11.14
N GLY A 356 -6.58 9.71 -11.97
CA GLY A 356 -5.82 10.50 -12.94
C GLY A 356 -4.88 11.52 -12.29
N LEU A 357 -4.15 11.09 -11.25
CA LEU A 357 -3.31 11.96 -10.42
C LEU A 357 -2.00 12.37 -11.08
N ARG A 358 -1.65 11.75 -12.22
CA ARG A 358 -0.44 12.02 -12.99
C ARG A 358 -0.77 12.54 -14.40
N PRO A 359 0.03 13.46 -14.96
CA PRO A 359 -0.24 14.00 -16.28
C PRO A 359 0.19 13.04 -17.39
N GLY A 360 -0.60 13.01 -18.47
CA GLY A 360 -0.22 12.41 -19.74
C GLY A 360 -0.81 13.24 -20.89
N ARG A 361 0.03 13.66 -21.83
CA ARG A 361 -0.33 14.49 -22.99
C ARG A 361 0.16 13.82 -24.26
N PHE A 362 -0.60 13.92 -25.34
CA PHE A 362 -0.22 13.30 -26.61
C PHE A 362 -0.43 14.19 -27.83
N TRP A 363 0.35 13.91 -28.88
CA TRP A 363 0.28 14.48 -30.21
C TRP A 363 0.30 13.38 -31.25
N VAL A 364 -0.44 13.60 -32.33
CA VAL A 364 -0.42 12.79 -33.54
C VAL A 364 -0.19 13.73 -34.71
N THR A 365 0.80 13.41 -35.54
CA THR A 365 1.11 14.18 -36.75
C THR A 365 0.52 13.54 -38.01
N ASP A 366 0.46 14.30 -39.09
CA ASP A 366 -0.01 13.87 -40.40
C ASP A 366 0.85 12.76 -41.04
N ASP A 367 2.15 12.71 -40.75
CA ASP A 367 3.06 11.64 -41.16
C ASP A 367 3.03 10.42 -40.23
N GLY A 368 2.11 10.39 -39.26
CA GLY A 368 1.87 9.25 -38.38
C GLY A 368 2.85 9.11 -37.22
N LEU A 369 3.53 10.19 -36.82
CA LEU A 369 4.28 10.22 -35.56
C LEU A 369 3.30 10.40 -34.39
N VAL A 370 3.44 9.55 -33.38
CA VAL A 370 2.73 9.65 -32.11
C VAL A 370 3.72 9.92 -31.01
N VAL A 371 3.46 10.96 -30.22
CA VAL A 371 4.27 11.33 -29.07
C VAL A 371 3.36 11.40 -27.86
N LEU A 372 3.71 10.72 -26.79
CA LEU A 372 3.04 10.84 -25.50
C LEU A 372 4.08 11.13 -24.42
N ALA A 373 3.81 12.10 -23.56
CA ALA A 373 4.71 12.42 -22.47
C ALA A 373 3.98 12.99 -21.26
N SER A 374 4.67 13.02 -20.12
CA SER A 374 4.21 13.72 -18.92
C SER A 374 3.98 15.22 -19.16
N GLU A 375 4.66 15.81 -20.15
CA GLU A 375 4.60 17.25 -20.47
C GLU A 375 4.49 17.51 -21.98
N SER A 376 4.12 18.75 -22.34
CA SER A 376 3.86 19.12 -23.73
C SER A 376 4.99 19.68 -24.56
N GLY A 377 6.07 20.12 -23.92
CA GLY A 377 7.21 20.73 -24.60
C GLY A 377 8.33 19.76 -24.93
N VAL A 378 8.07 18.44 -24.99
CA VAL A 378 9.14 17.44 -25.10
C VAL A 378 9.79 17.38 -26.49
N LEU A 379 9.08 17.79 -27.54
CA LEU A 379 9.58 17.83 -28.92
C LEU A 379 9.07 19.08 -29.63
N ASP A 380 9.92 19.68 -30.47
CA ASP A 380 9.57 20.81 -31.32
C ASP A 380 8.89 20.30 -32.60
N ILE A 381 7.56 20.18 -32.55
CA ILE A 381 6.73 19.73 -33.68
C ILE A 381 6.00 20.94 -34.25
N GLU A 382 6.15 21.16 -35.56
CA GLU A 382 5.46 22.23 -36.26
C GLU A 382 3.93 22.12 -36.09
N PRO A 383 3.24 23.16 -35.61
CA PRO A 383 1.80 23.11 -35.35
C PRO A 383 0.95 22.69 -36.56
N ALA A 384 1.39 23.02 -37.78
CA ALA A 384 0.70 22.67 -39.02
C ALA A 384 0.64 21.15 -39.28
N ARG A 385 1.58 20.37 -38.73
CA ARG A 385 1.65 18.91 -38.89
C ARG A 385 0.77 18.16 -37.89
N ILE A 386 0.29 18.82 -36.83
CA ILE A 386 -0.45 18.16 -35.74
C ILE A 386 -1.91 17.95 -36.16
N VAL A 387 -2.33 16.68 -36.31
CA VAL A 387 -3.71 16.31 -36.65
C VAL A 387 -4.57 16.02 -35.42
N ARG A 388 -3.97 15.57 -34.31
CA ARG A 388 -4.67 15.33 -33.04
C ARG A 388 -3.76 15.71 -31.87
N LYS A 389 -4.32 16.39 -30.87
CA LYS A 389 -3.66 16.71 -29.61
C LYS A 389 -4.63 16.46 -28.45
N GLY A 390 -4.16 15.87 -27.38
CA GLY A 390 -5.03 15.55 -26.24
C GLY A 390 -4.30 15.34 -24.93
N ARG A 391 -5.06 14.89 -23.94
CA ARG A 391 -4.57 14.43 -22.64
C ARG A 391 -5.19 13.08 -22.31
N LEU A 392 -4.46 12.27 -21.55
CA LEU A 392 -5.04 11.09 -20.92
C LEU A 392 -6.10 11.52 -19.89
N GLN A 393 -7.10 10.66 -19.72
CA GLN A 393 -8.20 10.86 -18.78
C GLN A 393 -8.23 9.68 -17.81
N PRO A 394 -8.67 9.88 -16.55
CA PRO A 394 -8.81 8.79 -15.60
C PRO A 394 -9.62 7.64 -16.20
N GLY A 395 -9.13 6.41 -16.01
CA GLY A 395 -9.80 5.20 -16.50
C GLY A 395 -9.74 4.97 -18.01
N ARG A 396 -9.20 5.87 -18.84
CA ARG A 396 -9.06 5.67 -20.29
C ARG A 396 -7.66 5.23 -20.68
N MET A 397 -7.58 4.26 -21.58
CA MET A 397 -6.34 3.77 -22.18
C MET A 397 -6.08 4.49 -23.50
N PHE A 398 -4.82 4.89 -23.71
CA PHE A 398 -4.32 5.29 -25.02
C PHE A 398 -3.41 4.20 -25.56
N LEU A 399 -3.73 3.61 -26.71
CA LEU A 399 -3.00 2.49 -27.28
C LEU A 399 -2.66 2.72 -28.75
N VAL A 400 -1.39 2.51 -29.08
CA VAL A 400 -0.88 2.52 -30.45
C VAL A 400 -0.47 1.09 -30.81
N ASP A 401 -1.04 0.57 -31.89
CA ASP A 401 -0.63 -0.71 -32.47
C ASP A 401 0.23 -0.44 -33.70
N THR A 402 1.52 -0.73 -33.60
CA THR A 402 2.48 -0.49 -34.69
C THR A 402 2.42 -1.56 -35.77
N ALA A 403 1.87 -2.74 -35.49
CA ALA A 403 1.66 -3.79 -36.47
C ALA A 403 0.40 -3.55 -37.31
N ALA A 404 -0.69 -3.10 -36.68
CA ALA A 404 -1.91 -2.68 -37.39
C ALA A 404 -1.81 -1.27 -37.99
N GLY A 405 -0.84 -0.49 -37.50
CA GLY A 405 -0.53 0.85 -37.96
C GLY A 405 -1.59 1.91 -37.62
N ARG A 406 -2.19 1.80 -36.44
CA ARG A 406 -3.29 2.66 -36.01
C ARG A 406 -3.28 2.88 -34.49
N ILE A 407 -4.00 3.92 -34.08
CA ILE A 407 -4.40 4.11 -32.69
C ILE A 407 -5.67 3.30 -32.46
N VAL A 408 -5.70 2.48 -31.41
CA VAL A 408 -6.88 1.72 -31.00
C VAL A 408 -7.62 2.55 -29.94
N GLU A 409 -8.90 2.84 -30.18
CA GLU A 409 -9.67 3.70 -29.26
C GLU A 409 -10.08 2.93 -27.99
N ASP A 410 -10.16 3.63 -26.86
CA ASP A 410 -10.47 3.04 -25.54
C ASP A 410 -11.75 2.19 -25.53
N ASP A 411 -12.80 2.68 -26.21
CA ASP A 411 -14.08 1.99 -26.29
C ASP A 411 -14.00 0.71 -27.11
N GLU A 412 -13.16 0.67 -28.15
CA GLU A 412 -12.92 -0.54 -28.95
C GLU A 412 -12.23 -1.60 -28.07
N ILE A 413 -11.13 -1.23 -27.40
CA ILE A 413 -10.37 -2.13 -26.52
C ILE A 413 -11.30 -2.76 -25.49
N LYS A 414 -12.03 -1.93 -24.73
CA LYS A 414 -12.85 -2.41 -23.62
C LYS A 414 -14.07 -3.18 -24.08
N SER A 415 -14.66 -2.84 -25.23
CA SER A 415 -15.79 -3.60 -25.79
C SER A 415 -15.35 -4.97 -26.28
N GLU A 416 -14.20 -5.07 -26.94
CA GLU A 416 -13.63 -6.35 -27.34
C GLU A 416 -13.31 -7.22 -26.13
N LEU A 417 -12.66 -6.66 -25.10
CA LEU A 417 -12.35 -7.38 -23.85
C LEU A 417 -13.60 -7.85 -23.11
N ALA A 418 -14.63 -7.00 -23.01
CA ALA A 418 -15.91 -7.35 -22.39
C ALA A 418 -16.65 -8.47 -23.15
N ALA A 419 -16.44 -8.56 -24.46
CA ALA A 419 -17.05 -9.59 -25.31
C ALA A 419 -16.27 -10.92 -25.37
N GLN A 420 -15.07 -11.02 -24.78
CA GLN A 420 -14.23 -12.23 -24.85
C GLN A 420 -14.87 -13.45 -24.18
N ALA A 421 -15.69 -13.23 -23.15
CA ALA A 421 -16.35 -14.30 -22.40
C ALA A 421 -17.71 -13.82 -21.87
N PRO A 422 -18.65 -14.73 -21.56
CA PRO A 422 -19.95 -14.37 -21.02
C PRO A 422 -19.87 -14.04 -19.52
N TYR A 423 -19.13 -12.98 -19.16
CA TYR A 423 -18.85 -12.59 -17.77
C TYR A 423 -20.13 -12.42 -16.95
N GLY A 424 -21.16 -11.76 -17.49
CA GLY A 424 -22.45 -11.59 -16.82
C GLY A 424 -23.17 -12.90 -16.50
N GLU A 425 -23.06 -13.91 -17.37
CA GLU A 425 -23.63 -15.22 -17.09
C GLU A 425 -22.91 -15.89 -15.91
N TRP A 426 -21.58 -15.83 -15.91
CA TRP A 426 -20.76 -16.40 -14.84
C TRP A 426 -21.02 -15.72 -13.50
N LEU A 427 -21.12 -14.38 -13.49
CA LEU A 427 -21.45 -13.60 -12.31
C LEU A 427 -22.83 -13.98 -11.76
N ARG A 428 -23.88 -13.97 -12.59
CA ARG A 428 -25.25 -14.31 -12.17
C ARG A 428 -25.40 -15.73 -11.63
N GLN A 429 -24.60 -16.68 -12.13
CA GLN A 429 -24.65 -18.08 -11.70
C GLN A 429 -23.79 -18.37 -10.47
N GLY A 430 -22.72 -17.61 -10.27
CA GLY A 430 -21.71 -17.90 -9.24
C GLY A 430 -21.77 -17.01 -8.01
N VAL A 431 -21.99 -15.71 -8.20
CA VAL A 431 -21.90 -14.71 -7.13
C VAL A 431 -23.14 -14.77 -6.25
N VAL A 432 -22.92 -14.84 -4.95
CA VAL A 432 -23.99 -14.81 -3.95
C VAL A 432 -23.99 -13.43 -3.29
N HIS A 433 -25.11 -12.72 -3.35
CA HIS A 433 -25.28 -11.46 -2.62
C HIS A 433 -25.68 -11.75 -1.17
N LEU A 434 -25.00 -11.12 -0.20
CA LEU A 434 -25.33 -11.28 1.22
C LEU A 434 -26.81 -10.96 1.52
N ASP A 435 -27.35 -9.91 0.90
CA ASP A 435 -28.73 -9.47 1.09
C ASP A 435 -29.77 -10.47 0.56
N ALA A 436 -29.36 -11.37 -0.35
CA ALA A 436 -30.22 -12.41 -0.91
C ALA A 436 -30.28 -13.67 -0.03
N LEU A 437 -29.44 -13.78 1.00
CA LEU A 437 -29.44 -14.91 1.92
C LEU A 437 -30.63 -14.85 2.88
N PRO A 438 -31.22 -16.02 3.26
CA PRO A 438 -32.38 -16.07 4.14
C PRO A 438 -32.15 -15.39 5.49
N ASP A 439 -33.13 -14.58 5.93
CA ASP A 439 -33.09 -13.93 7.24
C ASP A 439 -33.01 -14.94 8.39
N ARG A 440 -32.33 -14.51 9.46
CA ARG A 440 -32.13 -15.28 10.70
C ARG A 440 -32.79 -14.57 11.87
N GLU A 441 -33.05 -15.31 12.94
CA GLU A 441 -33.66 -14.75 14.14
C GLU A 441 -32.69 -13.79 14.83
N HIS A 442 -33.14 -12.56 15.05
CA HIS A 442 -32.38 -11.52 15.74
C HIS A 442 -32.35 -11.80 17.24
N ILE A 443 -31.16 -11.96 17.81
CA ILE A 443 -30.97 -12.30 19.22
C ILE A 443 -30.74 -11.04 20.05
N VAL A 444 -31.64 -10.80 21.01
CA VAL A 444 -31.55 -9.68 21.94
C VAL A 444 -30.95 -10.13 23.28
N HIS A 445 -29.85 -9.51 23.69
CA HIS A 445 -29.22 -9.75 24.99
C HIS A 445 -29.74 -8.80 26.08
N THR A 446 -29.69 -9.26 27.34
CA THR A 446 -30.04 -8.44 28.50
C THR A 446 -28.96 -7.43 28.84
N HIS A 447 -29.33 -6.32 29.49
CA HIS A 447 -28.39 -5.28 29.94
C HIS A 447 -27.22 -5.86 30.76
N ASP A 448 -27.51 -6.71 31.75
CA ASP A 448 -26.47 -7.33 32.60
C ASP A 448 -25.48 -8.19 31.79
N SER A 449 -25.95 -8.83 30.72
CA SER A 449 -25.10 -9.62 29.82
C SER A 449 -24.22 -8.74 28.95
N VAL A 450 -24.75 -7.61 28.45
CA VAL A 450 -24.00 -6.62 27.68
C VAL A 450 -22.95 -5.96 28.57
N ALA A 451 -23.33 -5.50 29.77
CA ALA A 451 -22.45 -4.83 30.72
C ALA A 451 -21.27 -5.70 31.16
N ARG A 452 -21.50 -7.00 31.43
CA ARG A 452 -20.41 -7.92 31.77
C ARG A 452 -19.40 -8.07 30.62
N ARG A 453 -19.90 -8.20 29.39
CA ARG A 453 -19.02 -8.30 28.21
C ARG A 453 -18.27 -6.99 27.95
N GLN A 454 -18.92 -5.85 28.13
CA GLN A 454 -18.28 -4.53 28.12
C GLN A 454 -17.11 -4.45 29.11
N GLN A 455 -17.27 -4.97 30.32
CA GLN A 455 -16.17 -5.07 31.30
C GLN A 455 -15.02 -5.94 30.79
N THR A 456 -15.32 -7.13 30.23
CA THR A 456 -14.29 -8.04 29.70
C THR A 456 -13.44 -7.38 28.62
N PHE A 457 -14.05 -6.56 27.76
CA PHE A 457 -13.37 -5.85 26.68
C PHE A 457 -12.94 -4.41 27.05
N GLY A 458 -13.08 -4.02 28.32
CA GLY A 458 -12.62 -2.75 28.85
C GLY A 458 -13.31 -1.52 28.25
N TYR A 459 -14.62 -1.59 28.04
CA TYR A 459 -15.44 -0.43 27.66
C TYR A 459 -15.56 0.53 28.85
N THR A 460 -15.60 1.82 28.55
CA THR A 460 -15.76 2.90 29.53
C THR A 460 -17.01 3.74 29.25
N ASP A 461 -17.52 4.40 30.29
CA ASP A 461 -18.63 5.36 30.14
C ASP A 461 -18.28 6.51 29.19
N GLU A 462 -17.00 6.93 29.15
CA GLU A 462 -16.52 7.93 28.21
C GLU A 462 -16.68 7.48 26.76
N GLU A 463 -16.23 6.27 26.40
CA GLU A 463 -16.36 5.73 25.05
C GLU A 463 -17.84 5.56 24.65
N LEU A 464 -18.69 5.06 25.57
CA LEU A 464 -20.13 4.94 25.28
C LEU A 464 -20.74 6.29 24.93
N ARG A 465 -20.39 7.34 25.69
CA ARG A 465 -20.97 8.67 25.55
C ARG A 465 -20.36 9.52 24.43
N VAL A 466 -19.04 9.48 24.27
CA VAL A 466 -18.28 10.34 23.36
C VAL A 466 -18.11 9.69 21.99
N ILE A 467 -18.07 8.35 21.92
CA ILE A 467 -17.83 7.62 20.66
C ILE A 467 -19.13 6.96 20.16
N LEU A 468 -19.69 5.99 20.90
CA LEU A 468 -20.79 5.16 20.37
C LEU A 468 -22.13 5.91 20.26
N ALA A 469 -22.51 6.69 21.28
CA ALA A 469 -23.78 7.40 21.27
C ALA A 469 -23.91 8.41 20.10
N PRO A 470 -22.88 9.20 19.73
CA PRO A 470 -22.90 10.03 18.53
C PRO A 470 -23.03 9.22 17.24
N MET A 471 -22.29 8.11 17.10
CA MET A 471 -22.38 7.25 15.92
C MET A 471 -23.79 6.67 15.75
N ALA A 472 -24.38 6.16 16.83
CA ALA A 472 -25.74 5.63 16.85
C ALA A 472 -26.79 6.69 16.46
N ARG A 473 -26.62 7.93 16.92
CA ARG A 473 -27.58 9.01 16.67
C ARG A 473 -27.48 9.57 15.25
N ALA A 474 -26.28 9.92 14.80
CA ALA A 474 -26.06 10.69 13.57
C ALA A 474 -25.58 9.85 12.37
N GLY A 475 -25.05 8.65 12.61
CA GLY A 475 -24.44 7.83 11.56
C GLY A 475 -23.13 8.42 11.01
N THR A 476 -22.45 9.21 11.82
CA THR A 476 -21.15 9.84 11.56
C THR A 476 -20.25 9.65 12.78
N GLU A 477 -18.93 9.64 12.56
CA GLU A 477 -17.97 9.50 13.65
C GLU A 477 -18.04 10.68 14.64
N ALA A 478 -17.53 10.46 15.85
CA ALA A 478 -17.39 11.51 16.84
C ALA A 478 -16.31 12.52 16.42
N ILE A 479 -16.60 13.82 16.60
CA ILE A 479 -15.65 14.90 16.35
C ILE A 479 -15.15 15.43 17.70
N GLY A 480 -13.82 15.55 17.81
CA GLY A 480 -13.12 16.16 18.94
C GLY A 480 -12.29 17.37 18.53
N SER A 481 -11.55 17.95 19.49
CA SER A 481 -10.62 19.06 19.26
C SER A 481 -9.46 18.98 20.25
N MET A 482 -8.41 19.78 20.04
CA MET A 482 -7.11 19.70 20.73
C MET A 482 -6.29 18.45 20.34
N GLY A 483 -5.00 18.43 20.72
CA GLY A 483 -4.12 17.28 20.51
C GLY A 483 -4.27 16.23 21.59
N THR A 484 -3.79 15.01 21.34
CA THR A 484 -3.62 14.00 22.38
C THR A 484 -2.44 14.36 23.28
N ASP A 485 -2.68 14.35 24.59
CA ASP A 485 -1.68 14.65 25.61
C ASP A 485 -1.62 13.57 26.71
N THR A 486 -2.20 12.40 26.43
CA THR A 486 -2.03 11.16 27.18
C THR A 486 -0.74 10.44 26.77
N PRO A 487 -0.20 9.51 27.59
CA PRO A 487 0.94 8.70 27.21
C PRO A 487 0.62 7.82 26.00
N ILE A 488 1.63 7.54 25.17
CA ILE A 488 1.51 6.48 24.16
C ILE A 488 1.25 5.13 24.86
N ALA A 489 0.60 4.19 24.17
CA ALA A 489 0.14 2.95 24.78
C ALA A 489 1.23 2.20 25.57
N ALA A 490 2.43 2.08 24.99
CA ALA A 490 3.56 1.40 25.60
C ALA A 490 4.16 2.08 26.85
N LEU A 491 3.73 3.30 27.18
CA LEU A 491 4.14 4.02 28.39
C LEU A 491 2.99 4.24 29.39
N SER A 492 1.79 3.74 29.10
CA SER A 492 0.65 3.85 30.00
C SER A 492 0.73 2.78 31.09
N ASP A 493 0.38 3.15 32.33
CA ASP A 493 0.20 2.21 33.44
C ASP A 493 -1.17 1.50 33.40
N ARG A 494 -2.09 1.99 32.55
CA ARG A 494 -3.44 1.43 32.37
C ARG A 494 -3.42 0.38 31.25
N PRO A 495 -4.25 -0.68 31.36
CA PRO A 495 -4.37 -1.66 30.28
C PRO A 495 -4.87 -1.01 29.00
N ARG A 496 -4.08 -1.07 27.93
CA ARG A 496 -4.45 -0.55 26.60
C ARG A 496 -5.03 -1.64 25.73
N LEU A 497 -5.74 -1.25 24.68
CA LEU A 497 -6.11 -2.18 23.63
C LEU A 497 -4.93 -2.35 22.67
N LEU A 498 -4.80 -3.53 22.06
CA LEU A 498 -3.73 -3.78 21.09
C LEU A 498 -3.78 -2.80 19.91
N PHE A 499 -4.98 -2.30 19.55
CA PHE A 499 -5.15 -1.28 18.52
C PHE A 499 -4.35 0.01 18.81
N ASP A 500 -4.21 0.41 20.07
CA ASP A 500 -3.56 1.67 20.48
C ASP A 500 -2.04 1.68 20.23
N TYR A 501 -1.45 0.51 20.01
CA TYR A 501 -0.04 0.38 19.66
C TYR A 501 0.24 0.65 18.17
N PHE A 502 -0.79 0.89 17.36
CA PHE A 502 -0.65 1.16 15.93
C PHE A 502 -1.07 2.58 15.59
N SER A 503 -0.29 3.23 14.72
CA SER A 503 -0.59 4.54 14.17
C SER A 503 -0.92 4.41 12.68
N GLN A 504 -1.97 5.10 12.22
CA GLN A 504 -2.33 5.17 10.81
C GLN A 504 -1.25 5.90 10.04
N LEU A 505 -0.72 5.29 8.98
CA LEU A 505 0.12 6.00 8.02
C LEU A 505 -0.76 6.92 7.15
N PHE A 506 -0.18 8.00 6.67
CA PHE A 506 -0.85 8.92 5.75
C PHE A 506 0.13 9.47 4.72
N ALA A 507 -0.42 9.83 3.56
CA ALA A 507 0.32 10.34 2.43
C ALA A 507 0.81 11.76 2.70
N GLN A 508 2.08 12.02 2.39
CA GLN A 508 2.69 13.36 2.46
C GLN A 508 3.67 13.51 1.30
N VAL A 509 3.51 14.58 0.52
CA VAL A 509 4.37 14.98 -0.62
C VAL A 509 4.38 14.00 -1.80
N THR A 510 4.66 12.72 -1.57
CA THR A 510 4.94 11.73 -2.64
C THR A 510 3.69 11.28 -3.37
N ASN A 511 2.60 11.12 -2.63
CA ASN A 511 1.26 10.90 -3.14
C ASN A 511 0.26 11.86 -2.43
N PRO A 512 -0.80 12.31 -3.11
CA PRO A 512 -1.86 13.09 -2.49
C PRO A 512 -2.88 12.18 -1.78
N PRO A 513 -3.47 12.62 -0.64
CA PRO A 513 -4.67 11.99 -0.11
C PRO A 513 -5.88 12.24 -1.02
N LEU A 514 -6.90 11.39 -0.89
CA LEU A 514 -8.16 11.45 -1.65
C LEU A 514 -9.26 12.12 -0.81
N ASP A 515 -10.12 12.92 -1.46
CA ASP A 515 -11.36 13.42 -0.83
C ASP A 515 -12.49 12.38 -0.96
N ALA A 516 -12.64 11.56 0.07
CA ALA A 516 -13.66 10.52 0.15
C ALA A 516 -15.11 11.01 0.06
N ILE A 517 -15.37 12.31 0.17
CA ILE A 517 -16.72 12.89 0.11
C ILE A 517 -17.00 13.45 -1.29
N ARG A 518 -16.07 14.24 -1.84
CA ARG A 518 -16.26 14.90 -3.14
C ARG A 518 -15.96 13.99 -4.32
N GLU A 519 -15.12 12.97 -4.12
CA GLU A 519 -14.66 12.05 -5.15
C GLU A 519 -15.23 10.64 -4.94
N GLU A 520 -16.42 10.52 -4.33
CA GLU A 520 -17.06 9.23 -3.98
C GLU A 520 -17.16 8.25 -5.17
N ILE A 521 -17.27 8.75 -6.41
CA ILE A 521 -17.36 7.93 -7.63
C ILE A 521 -16.17 6.98 -7.82
N VAL A 522 -14.98 7.37 -7.36
CA VAL A 522 -13.77 6.54 -7.48
C VAL A 522 -13.60 5.59 -6.30
N THR A 523 -14.42 5.71 -5.26
CA THR A 523 -14.27 4.94 -4.02
C THR A 523 -15.18 3.72 -3.95
N SER A 524 -14.75 2.65 -3.28
CA SER A 524 -15.62 1.50 -3.03
C SER A 524 -15.32 0.81 -1.69
N LEU A 525 -16.39 0.53 -0.95
CA LEU A 525 -16.41 -0.28 0.26
C LEU A 525 -16.95 -1.70 0.00
N ALA A 526 -17.38 -2.00 -1.22
CA ALA A 526 -17.80 -3.34 -1.60
C ALA A 526 -16.59 -4.26 -1.78
N THR A 527 -16.72 -5.53 -1.43
CA THR A 527 -15.66 -6.53 -1.61
C THR A 527 -16.22 -7.91 -1.87
N MET A 528 -15.52 -8.68 -2.69
CA MET A 528 -15.78 -10.10 -2.87
C MET A 528 -15.01 -10.92 -1.84
N ILE A 529 -15.67 -11.93 -1.29
CA ILE A 529 -15.08 -12.84 -0.30
C ILE A 529 -15.32 -14.30 -0.67
N GLY A 530 -14.30 -15.13 -0.51
CA GLY A 530 -14.39 -16.56 -0.80
C GLY A 530 -13.11 -17.10 -1.41
N PRO A 531 -13.12 -18.35 -1.89
CA PRO A 531 -11.99 -18.93 -2.57
C PRO A 531 -11.72 -18.24 -3.92
N GLU A 532 -10.46 -17.97 -4.19
CA GLU A 532 -9.95 -17.54 -5.50
C GLU A 532 -9.49 -18.77 -6.31
N GLY A 533 -9.37 -18.60 -7.63
CA GLY A 533 -8.86 -19.63 -8.55
C GLY A 533 -7.52 -19.25 -9.16
N ASN A 534 -7.06 -20.03 -10.15
CA ASN A 534 -5.81 -19.75 -10.86
C ASN A 534 -5.87 -18.38 -11.55
N LEU A 535 -4.96 -17.48 -11.15
CA LEU A 535 -4.89 -16.11 -11.65
C LEU A 535 -4.75 -16.03 -13.18
N LEU A 536 -4.11 -17.02 -13.81
CA LEU A 536 -3.81 -17.03 -15.24
C LEU A 536 -5.01 -17.49 -16.10
N GLU A 537 -6.08 -17.97 -15.48
CA GLU A 537 -7.28 -18.44 -16.17
C GLU A 537 -8.49 -17.54 -15.93
N ALA A 538 -9.45 -17.57 -16.86
CA ALA A 538 -10.74 -16.93 -16.71
C ALA A 538 -11.85 -17.99 -16.82
N THR A 539 -12.39 -18.39 -15.68
CA THR A 539 -13.43 -19.42 -15.61
C THR A 539 -14.58 -19.01 -14.69
N ARG A 540 -15.77 -19.59 -14.90
CA ARG A 540 -16.95 -19.42 -14.03
C ARG A 540 -16.71 -19.80 -12.56
N ALA A 541 -15.67 -20.59 -12.26
CA ALA A 541 -15.38 -21.02 -10.89
C ALA A 541 -14.93 -19.85 -10.00
N HIS A 542 -14.32 -18.81 -10.60
CA HIS A 542 -13.90 -17.59 -9.89
C HIS A 542 -15.08 -16.82 -9.30
N CYS A 543 -16.24 -16.91 -9.92
CA CYS A 543 -17.44 -16.23 -9.44
C CYS A 543 -18.04 -16.85 -8.17
N ARG A 544 -17.55 -17.99 -7.66
CA ARG A 544 -18.08 -18.68 -6.47
C ARG A 544 -17.67 -17.97 -5.17
N GLN A 545 -18.08 -16.71 -5.05
CA GLN A 545 -17.74 -15.80 -3.97
C GLN A 545 -19.01 -15.11 -3.47
N VAL A 546 -18.96 -14.56 -2.27
CA VAL A 546 -20.02 -13.75 -1.70
C VAL A 546 -19.66 -12.28 -1.88
N LEU A 547 -20.57 -11.50 -2.46
CA LEU A 547 -20.46 -10.05 -2.53
C LEU A 547 -20.93 -9.44 -1.22
N LEU A 548 -20.03 -8.72 -0.56
CA LEU A 548 -20.34 -7.85 0.56
C LEU A 548 -20.45 -6.41 0.07
N PRO A 549 -21.60 -5.73 0.27
CA PRO A 549 -21.72 -4.32 -0.08
C PRO A 549 -20.90 -3.40 0.85
N PHE A 550 -20.56 -3.91 2.03
CA PHE A 550 -19.91 -3.13 3.08
C PHE A 550 -19.01 -4.04 3.94
N PRO A 551 -17.85 -3.55 4.45
CA PRO A 551 -16.92 -4.38 5.20
C PRO A 551 -17.29 -4.50 6.69
N VAL A 552 -18.29 -3.75 7.15
CA VAL A 552 -18.84 -3.83 8.50
C VAL A 552 -20.22 -4.46 8.42
N ILE A 553 -20.42 -5.60 9.05
CA ILE A 553 -21.67 -6.36 9.00
C ILE A 553 -22.31 -6.47 10.38
N ASP A 554 -23.63 -6.59 10.42
CA ASP A 554 -24.37 -6.83 11.66
C ASP A 554 -24.37 -8.30 12.09
N ASN A 555 -24.97 -8.57 13.25
CA ASN A 555 -25.03 -9.91 13.83
C ASN A 555 -25.88 -10.87 13.01
N ASP A 556 -26.92 -10.35 12.34
CA ASP A 556 -27.86 -11.14 11.56
C ASP A 556 -27.23 -11.52 10.22
N GLU A 557 -26.52 -10.60 9.57
CA GLU A 557 -25.68 -10.80 8.41
C GLU A 557 -24.55 -11.81 8.67
N LEU A 558 -23.87 -11.73 9.81
CA LEU A 558 -22.89 -12.75 10.19
C LEU A 558 -23.54 -14.13 10.37
N ALA A 559 -24.73 -14.19 10.96
CA ALA A 559 -25.49 -15.43 11.11
C ALA A 559 -25.92 -16.02 9.76
N LYS A 560 -26.27 -15.19 8.77
CA LYS A 560 -26.52 -15.60 7.38
C LYS A 560 -25.28 -16.29 6.79
N MET A 561 -24.11 -15.67 6.93
CA MET A 561 -22.84 -16.20 6.44
C MET A 561 -22.47 -17.55 7.07
N LEU A 562 -22.62 -17.69 8.40
CA LEU A 562 -22.32 -18.94 9.10
C LEU A 562 -23.20 -20.12 8.64
N HIS A 563 -24.43 -19.82 8.22
CA HIS A 563 -25.42 -20.82 7.81
C HIS A 563 -25.67 -20.83 6.30
N ILE A 564 -24.77 -20.24 5.50
CA ILE A 564 -24.92 -20.11 4.05
C ILE A 564 -25.08 -21.46 3.34
N ASN A 565 -24.52 -22.54 3.92
CA ASN A 565 -24.61 -23.90 3.40
C ASN A 565 -25.34 -24.85 4.39
N ILE A 566 -26.35 -24.35 5.11
CA ILE A 566 -27.07 -25.18 6.09
C ILE A 566 -27.82 -26.35 5.43
N ASP A 567 -28.37 -26.12 4.22
CA ASP A 567 -29.14 -27.12 3.48
C ASP A 567 -28.26 -28.09 2.67
N GLY A 568 -26.93 -27.88 2.68
CA GLY A 568 -25.94 -28.72 1.99
C GLY A 568 -25.85 -28.50 0.46
N GLU A 569 -26.66 -27.62 -0.10
CA GLU A 569 -26.72 -27.33 -1.54
C GLU A 569 -25.56 -26.45 -2.04
N MET A 570 -24.92 -25.69 -1.16
CA MET A 570 -23.84 -24.74 -1.46
C MET A 570 -22.49 -25.20 -0.88
N GLN A 571 -22.07 -26.44 -1.19
CA GLN A 571 -20.84 -27.02 -0.59
C GLN A 571 -19.58 -26.16 -0.74
N GLY A 572 -19.46 -25.39 -1.82
CA GLY A 572 -18.37 -24.44 -2.05
C GLY A 572 -18.37 -23.21 -1.13
N PHE A 573 -19.40 -23.04 -0.31
CA PHE A 573 -19.59 -21.91 0.59
C PHE A 573 -19.61 -22.31 2.06
N ALA A 574 -19.22 -23.53 2.42
CA ALA A 574 -19.28 -23.98 3.81
C ALA A 574 -18.48 -23.07 4.76
N ALA A 575 -19.14 -22.61 5.82
CA ALA A 575 -18.53 -21.77 6.86
C ALA A 575 -18.17 -22.56 8.12
N ALA A 576 -17.27 -22.01 8.93
CA ALA A 576 -16.94 -22.48 10.27
C ALA A 576 -16.61 -21.29 11.18
N LYS A 577 -17.01 -21.39 12.45
CA LYS A 577 -16.62 -20.45 13.51
C LYS A 577 -15.47 -21.07 14.30
N VAL A 578 -14.40 -20.30 14.52
CA VAL A 578 -13.23 -20.67 15.31
C VAL A 578 -13.20 -19.82 16.57
N ARG A 579 -13.05 -20.48 17.72
CA ARG A 579 -13.09 -19.84 19.02
C ARG A 579 -11.72 -19.26 19.40
N GLY A 580 -11.64 -17.93 19.42
CA GLY A 580 -10.49 -17.10 19.78
C GLY A 580 -10.40 -16.80 21.27
N LEU A 581 -10.47 -17.82 22.11
CA LEU A 581 -10.33 -17.69 23.57
C LEU A 581 -9.13 -18.49 24.06
N TYR A 582 -8.41 -17.97 25.05
CA TYR A 582 -7.26 -18.62 25.70
C TYR A 582 -7.46 -18.69 27.22
N ARG A 583 -6.74 -19.61 27.88
CA ARG A 583 -6.80 -19.76 29.34
C ARG A 583 -6.07 -18.59 30.01
N VAL A 584 -6.82 -17.75 30.74
CA VAL A 584 -6.31 -16.48 31.29
C VAL A 584 -5.17 -16.69 32.30
N SER A 585 -5.16 -17.80 33.04
CA SER A 585 -4.13 -18.10 34.05
C SER A 585 -2.77 -18.48 33.47
N GLY A 586 -2.67 -18.73 32.16
CA GLY A 586 -1.44 -19.16 31.50
C GLY A 586 -0.59 -18.04 30.89
N GLY A 587 -1.00 -16.77 31.02
CA GLY A 587 -0.21 -15.61 30.57
C GLY A 587 0.09 -15.58 29.06
N GLY A 588 1.20 -14.94 28.68
CA GLY A 588 1.59 -14.75 27.28
C GLY A 588 1.92 -16.05 26.54
N GLU A 589 2.44 -17.05 27.25
CA GLU A 589 2.71 -18.38 26.69
C GLU A 589 1.40 -19.06 26.24
N ALA A 590 0.39 -19.12 27.12
CA ALA A 590 -0.90 -19.71 26.75
C ALA A 590 -1.64 -18.93 25.66
N LEU A 591 -1.47 -17.60 25.62
CA LEU A 591 -1.97 -16.76 24.53
C LEU A 591 -1.32 -17.15 23.20
N GLY A 592 0.02 -17.19 23.14
CA GLY A 592 0.78 -17.53 21.94
C GLY A 592 0.50 -18.96 21.46
N ASP A 593 0.48 -19.93 22.36
CA ASP A 593 0.19 -21.33 22.03
C ASP A 593 -1.22 -21.50 21.47
N ARG A 594 -2.21 -20.85 22.09
CA ARG A 594 -3.58 -20.90 21.57
C ARG A 594 -3.70 -20.28 20.18
N VAL A 595 -3.00 -19.18 19.90
CA VAL A 595 -2.96 -18.59 18.56
C VAL A 595 -2.37 -19.58 17.55
N ARG A 596 -1.26 -20.26 17.87
CA ARG A 596 -0.66 -21.29 17.00
C ARG A 596 -1.54 -22.53 16.82
N GLU A 597 -2.30 -22.92 17.84
CA GLU A 597 -3.33 -23.94 17.73
C GLU A 597 -4.45 -23.53 16.77
N ILE A 598 -4.93 -22.30 16.86
CA ILE A 598 -5.96 -21.75 15.98
C ILE A 598 -5.49 -21.78 14.53
N CYS A 599 -4.24 -21.40 14.24
CA CYS A 599 -3.68 -21.50 12.89
C CYS A 599 -3.81 -22.94 12.33
N ARG A 600 -3.45 -23.95 13.12
CA ARG A 600 -3.58 -25.37 12.75
C ARG A 600 -5.03 -25.83 12.62
N GLU A 601 -5.93 -25.31 13.47
CA GLU A 601 -7.37 -25.56 13.41
C GLU A 601 -7.96 -25.03 12.09
N VAL A 602 -7.57 -23.82 11.70
CA VAL A 602 -7.97 -23.21 10.42
C VAL A 602 -7.46 -24.03 9.24
N ASP A 603 -6.20 -24.49 9.24
CA ASP A 603 -5.68 -25.39 8.18
C ASP A 603 -6.49 -26.69 8.07
N ALA A 604 -6.90 -27.26 9.21
CA ALA A 604 -7.76 -28.43 9.23
C ALA A 604 -9.15 -28.15 8.64
N LEU A 605 -9.76 -27.00 8.98
CA LEU A 605 -11.05 -26.58 8.44
C LEU A 605 -10.99 -26.34 6.92
N ILE A 606 -9.91 -25.74 6.43
CA ILE A 606 -9.67 -25.54 4.99
C ILE A 606 -9.63 -26.88 4.25
N ARG A 607 -8.89 -27.86 4.81
CA ARG A 607 -8.84 -29.23 4.28
C ARG A 607 -10.18 -29.95 4.32
N GLN A 608 -11.04 -29.62 5.29
CA GLN A 608 -12.42 -30.11 5.38
C GLN A 608 -13.40 -29.40 4.43
N GLY A 609 -12.92 -28.52 3.56
CA GLY A 609 -13.76 -27.83 2.58
C GLY A 609 -14.42 -26.56 3.11
N LYS A 610 -14.05 -26.07 4.30
CA LYS A 610 -14.53 -24.77 4.80
C LYS A 610 -13.85 -23.64 4.01
N ARG A 611 -14.66 -22.67 3.57
CA ARG A 611 -14.23 -21.55 2.73
C ARG A 611 -14.51 -20.19 3.37
N PHE A 612 -15.34 -20.14 4.40
CA PHE A 612 -15.54 -18.95 5.22
C PHE A 612 -15.20 -19.26 6.67
N ILE A 613 -14.23 -18.54 7.21
CA ILE A 613 -13.76 -18.74 8.57
C ILE A 613 -14.11 -17.49 9.37
N VAL A 614 -14.95 -17.67 10.38
CA VAL A 614 -15.29 -16.63 11.35
C VAL A 614 -14.39 -16.79 12.57
N LEU A 615 -13.47 -15.85 12.77
CA LEU A 615 -12.66 -15.75 13.97
C LEU A 615 -13.46 -14.99 15.03
N SER A 616 -13.77 -15.63 16.16
CA SER A 616 -14.69 -15.10 17.16
C SER A 616 -14.06 -15.01 18.55
N ASP A 617 -14.09 -13.83 19.15
CA ASP A 617 -13.69 -13.61 20.56
C ASP A 617 -14.89 -13.68 21.54
N ARG A 618 -16.07 -14.07 21.04
CA ARG A 618 -17.31 -14.22 21.82
C ARG A 618 -17.18 -15.38 22.82
N ASP A 619 -18.07 -15.38 23.81
CA ASP A 619 -18.26 -16.46 24.80
C ASP A 619 -17.11 -16.62 25.81
N SER A 620 -16.42 -15.51 26.14
CA SER A 620 -15.50 -15.47 27.27
C SER A 620 -16.23 -15.75 28.59
N ASP A 621 -15.63 -16.60 29.42
CA ASP A 621 -16.12 -17.01 30.75
C ASP A 621 -15.05 -16.77 31.84
N ALA A 622 -15.26 -17.27 33.06
CA ALA A 622 -14.34 -17.06 34.17
C ALA A 622 -12.95 -17.70 34.01
N GLU A 623 -12.76 -18.66 33.09
CA GLU A 623 -11.47 -19.32 32.84
C GLU A 623 -10.83 -18.86 31.52
N MET A 624 -11.65 -18.47 30.56
CA MET A 624 -11.26 -18.21 29.18
C MET A 624 -11.38 -16.72 28.86
N ALA A 625 -10.25 -16.06 28.64
CA ALA A 625 -10.18 -14.67 28.19
C ALA A 625 -10.19 -14.58 26.65
N PRO A 626 -10.73 -13.49 26.08
CA PRO A 626 -10.66 -13.26 24.65
C PRO A 626 -9.24 -12.97 24.20
N ILE A 627 -8.83 -13.58 23.09
CA ILE A 627 -7.62 -13.17 22.37
C ILE A 627 -7.94 -11.83 21.70
N PRO A 628 -7.08 -10.79 21.82
CA PRO A 628 -7.28 -9.53 21.11
C PRO A 628 -7.54 -9.77 19.62
N SER A 629 -8.64 -9.21 19.10
CA SER A 629 -9.14 -9.59 17.77
C SER A 629 -8.14 -9.28 16.65
N LEU A 630 -7.37 -8.20 16.82
CA LEU A 630 -6.29 -7.82 15.91
C LEU A 630 -5.15 -8.86 15.85
N LEU A 631 -4.73 -9.37 17.01
CA LEU A 631 -3.71 -10.42 17.09
C LEU A 631 -4.22 -11.70 16.43
N LEU A 632 -5.46 -12.10 16.75
CA LEU A 632 -6.09 -13.29 16.19
C LEU A 632 -6.21 -13.20 14.67
N CYS A 633 -6.71 -12.08 14.15
CA CYS A 633 -6.89 -11.86 12.72
C CYS A 633 -5.55 -11.87 11.98
N SER A 634 -4.57 -11.09 12.46
CA SER A 634 -3.28 -10.95 11.80
C SER A 634 -2.46 -12.24 11.83
N ALA A 635 -2.45 -12.94 12.96
CA ALA A 635 -1.75 -14.23 13.08
C ALA A 635 -2.27 -15.27 12.08
N VAL A 636 -3.59 -15.42 11.96
CA VAL A 636 -4.22 -16.33 11.00
C VAL A 636 -3.96 -15.85 9.57
N HIS A 637 -4.09 -14.56 9.28
CA HIS A 637 -3.83 -14.04 7.94
C HIS A 637 -2.41 -14.33 7.47
N HIS A 638 -1.40 -13.99 8.27
CA HIS A 638 0.01 -14.20 7.92
C HIS A 638 0.38 -15.68 7.88
N HIS A 639 -0.18 -16.50 8.77
CA HIS A 639 -0.04 -17.96 8.70
C HIS A 639 -0.52 -18.49 7.34
N LEU A 640 -1.74 -18.14 6.93
CA LEU A 640 -2.30 -18.59 5.66
C LEU A 640 -1.55 -18.04 4.44
N VAL A 641 -0.94 -16.84 4.53
CA VAL A 641 -0.07 -16.31 3.47
C VAL A 641 1.23 -17.11 3.37
N ARG A 642 1.84 -17.47 4.50
CA ARG A 642 3.06 -18.30 4.53
C ARG A 642 2.81 -19.71 4.01
N GLU A 643 1.70 -20.32 4.38
CA GLU A 643 1.26 -21.64 3.90
C GLU A 643 0.65 -21.59 2.48
N ARG A 644 0.53 -20.40 1.87
CA ARG A 644 -0.10 -20.17 0.56
C ARG A 644 -1.52 -20.73 0.43
N THR A 645 -2.28 -20.68 1.52
CA THR A 645 -3.68 -21.12 1.60
C THR A 645 -4.66 -19.96 1.78
N ARG A 646 -4.17 -18.71 1.92
CA ARG A 646 -4.99 -17.52 2.18
C ARG A 646 -6.04 -17.25 1.11
N THR A 647 -5.75 -17.54 -0.16
CA THR A 647 -6.68 -17.41 -1.29
C THR A 647 -7.83 -18.40 -1.25
N MET A 648 -7.76 -19.46 -0.44
CA MET A 648 -8.83 -20.46 -0.35
C MET A 648 -9.97 -20.07 0.61
N VAL A 649 -9.83 -18.98 1.36
CA VAL A 649 -10.80 -18.60 2.41
C VAL A 649 -11.14 -17.13 2.45
N GLY A 650 -12.40 -16.82 2.76
CA GLY A 650 -12.81 -15.53 3.32
C GLY A 650 -12.64 -15.54 4.85
N LEU A 651 -11.91 -14.56 5.39
CA LEU A 651 -11.77 -14.37 6.84
C LEU A 651 -12.75 -13.29 7.31
N LEU A 652 -13.63 -13.63 8.25
CA LEU A 652 -14.52 -12.70 8.93
C LEU A 652 -14.14 -12.62 10.40
N VAL A 653 -14.25 -11.45 11.02
CA VAL A 653 -13.92 -11.25 12.42
C VAL A 653 -15.18 -10.86 13.19
N GLU A 654 -15.62 -11.71 14.11
CA GLU A 654 -16.65 -11.40 15.10
C GLU A 654 -15.96 -10.96 16.38
N SER A 655 -16.10 -9.67 16.74
CA SER A 655 -15.31 -9.12 17.83
C SER A 655 -16.06 -8.19 18.80
N GLY A 656 -15.72 -8.37 20.07
CA GLY A 656 -16.16 -7.54 21.18
C GLY A 656 -15.23 -6.37 21.52
N ASP A 657 -13.96 -6.33 21.07
CA ASP A 657 -13.06 -5.17 21.33
C ASP A 657 -13.17 -4.05 20.28
N VAL A 658 -13.92 -4.27 19.20
CA VAL A 658 -14.14 -3.30 18.12
C VAL A 658 -15.24 -2.31 18.47
N ARG A 659 -14.87 -1.04 18.59
CA ARG A 659 -15.80 0.08 18.87
C ARG A 659 -15.45 1.40 18.20
N GLU A 660 -14.29 1.49 17.57
CA GLU A 660 -13.81 2.67 16.86
C GLU A 660 -13.52 2.39 15.40
N VAL A 661 -13.53 3.46 14.59
CA VAL A 661 -13.14 3.44 13.17
C VAL A 661 -11.74 2.82 13.00
N HIS A 662 -10.81 3.18 13.90
CA HIS A 662 -9.44 2.69 13.84
C HIS A 662 -9.35 1.16 13.98
N HIS A 663 -10.18 0.57 14.84
CA HIS A 663 -10.18 -0.88 15.10
C HIS A 663 -10.60 -1.66 13.84
N VAL A 664 -11.66 -1.19 13.18
CA VAL A 664 -12.13 -1.78 11.91
C VAL A 664 -11.07 -1.63 10.83
N ALA A 665 -10.46 -0.44 10.69
CA ALA A 665 -9.43 -0.19 9.70
C ALA A 665 -8.19 -1.08 9.91
N LEU A 666 -7.78 -1.33 11.15
CA LEU A 666 -6.69 -2.25 11.48
C LEU A 666 -7.04 -3.69 11.09
N LEU A 667 -8.21 -4.19 11.51
CA LEU A 667 -8.63 -5.56 11.17
C LEU A 667 -8.65 -5.81 9.66
N ILE A 668 -9.20 -4.87 8.88
CA ILE A 668 -9.18 -4.98 7.41
C ILE A 668 -7.73 -4.92 6.89
N GLY A 669 -6.94 -3.97 7.37
CA GLY A 669 -5.54 -3.79 6.98
C GLY A 669 -4.65 -5.01 7.25
N TYR A 670 -5.02 -5.84 8.23
CA TYR A 670 -4.36 -7.11 8.57
C TYR A 670 -5.10 -8.36 8.09
N GLY A 671 -6.06 -8.22 7.18
CA GLY A 671 -6.56 -9.33 6.35
C GLY A 671 -8.01 -9.77 6.60
N ALA A 672 -8.75 -9.10 7.49
CA ALA A 672 -10.19 -9.32 7.62
C ALA A 672 -10.92 -8.85 6.35
N ALA A 673 -11.80 -9.70 5.84
CA ALA A 673 -12.65 -9.37 4.70
C ALA A 673 -13.94 -8.66 5.16
N ALA A 674 -14.42 -8.99 6.36
CA ALA A 674 -15.50 -8.30 7.03
C ALA A 674 -15.30 -8.30 8.56
N VAL A 675 -15.84 -7.28 9.21
CA VAL A 675 -15.80 -7.12 10.67
C VAL A 675 -17.22 -7.01 11.19
N ASN A 676 -17.58 -7.87 12.14
CA ASN A 676 -18.80 -7.80 12.91
C ASN A 676 -18.47 -7.30 14.33
N PRO A 677 -18.66 -5.99 14.63
CA PRO A 677 -18.39 -5.41 15.94
C PRO A 677 -19.54 -5.69 16.92
N TYR A 678 -19.80 -6.97 17.19
CA TYR A 678 -21.06 -7.40 17.80
C TYR A 678 -21.38 -6.68 19.10
N LEU A 679 -20.38 -6.46 19.96
CA LEU A 679 -20.60 -5.88 21.27
C LEU A 679 -20.92 -4.39 21.18
N ALA A 680 -20.31 -3.67 20.23
CA ALA A 680 -20.67 -2.28 19.98
C ALA A 680 -22.11 -2.16 19.46
N LEU A 681 -22.56 -3.08 18.60
CA LEU A 681 -23.94 -3.10 18.09
C LEU A 681 -24.95 -3.41 19.22
N GLU A 682 -24.70 -4.45 20.01
CA GLU A 682 -25.53 -4.79 21.17
C GLU A 682 -25.55 -3.65 22.21
N THR A 683 -24.43 -2.94 22.37
CA THR A 683 -24.31 -1.77 23.25
C THR A 683 -25.18 -0.60 22.80
N VAL A 684 -25.16 -0.24 21.51
CA VAL A 684 -25.99 0.88 21.03
C VAL A 684 -27.48 0.57 21.08
N GLU A 685 -27.87 -0.69 20.88
CA GLU A 685 -29.26 -1.11 21.12
C GLU A 685 -29.66 -0.95 22.59
N ASP A 686 -28.81 -1.39 23.52
CA ASP A 686 -29.04 -1.27 24.95
C ASP A 686 -29.15 0.21 25.39
N LEU A 687 -28.26 1.08 24.88
CA LEU A 687 -28.32 2.53 25.12
C LEU A 687 -29.62 3.18 24.63
N VAL A 688 -30.19 2.71 23.52
CA VAL A 688 -31.50 3.17 23.03
C VAL A 688 -32.61 2.66 23.94
N ARG A 689 -32.59 1.37 24.33
CA ARG A 689 -33.61 0.78 25.23
C ARG A 689 -33.63 1.43 26.62
N GLN A 690 -32.47 1.87 27.12
CA GLN A 690 -32.35 2.62 28.36
C GLN A 690 -32.74 4.10 28.24
N GLY A 691 -32.97 4.61 27.03
CA GLY A 691 -33.29 6.02 26.79
C GLY A 691 -32.10 6.97 26.87
N VAL A 692 -30.87 6.48 26.87
CA VAL A 692 -29.64 7.31 26.80
C VAL A 692 -29.50 7.92 25.41
N VAL A 693 -29.71 7.10 24.37
CA VAL A 693 -29.79 7.56 22.98
C VAL A 693 -31.27 7.74 22.61
N THR A 694 -31.71 8.99 22.50
CA THR A 694 -33.09 9.34 22.15
C THR A 694 -33.21 9.76 20.68
N GLY A 695 -34.40 9.58 20.10
CA GLY A 695 -34.74 10.09 18.76
C GLY A 695 -34.43 9.16 17.59
N VAL A 696 -33.95 7.94 17.86
CA VAL A 696 -33.73 6.88 16.87
C VAL A 696 -34.18 5.53 17.42
N ALA A 697 -34.72 4.66 16.55
CA ALA A 697 -35.07 3.28 16.90
C ALA A 697 -33.81 2.38 17.00
N PRO A 698 -33.81 1.27 17.76
CA PRO A 698 -32.65 0.40 17.90
C PRO A 698 -32.06 -0.08 16.56
N GLU A 699 -32.89 -0.52 15.61
CA GLU A 699 -32.46 -1.00 14.29
C GLU A 699 -31.86 0.13 13.44
N LYS A 700 -32.31 1.37 13.67
CA LYS A 700 -31.72 2.55 13.03
C LYS A 700 -30.39 2.92 13.66
N ALA A 701 -30.25 2.78 14.98
CA ALA A 701 -29.01 3.03 15.71
C ALA A 701 -27.90 2.05 15.30
N VAL A 702 -28.22 0.76 15.13
CA VAL A 702 -27.30 -0.25 14.58
C VAL A 702 -26.83 0.14 13.18
N ARG A 703 -27.76 0.41 12.25
CA ARG A 703 -27.42 0.84 10.89
C ARG A 703 -26.61 2.12 10.83
N ASN A 704 -26.91 3.10 11.70
CA ASN A 704 -26.14 4.33 11.80
C ASN A 704 -24.72 4.05 12.29
N THR A 705 -24.55 3.17 13.28
CA THR A 705 -23.24 2.78 13.81
C THR A 705 -22.40 2.10 12.75
N ILE A 706 -22.97 1.13 12.01
CA ILE A 706 -22.32 0.46 10.87
C ILE A 706 -21.90 1.48 9.82
N LYS A 707 -22.83 2.35 9.39
CA LYS A 707 -22.55 3.42 8.43
C LYS A 707 -21.40 4.33 8.89
N SER A 708 -21.39 4.71 10.17
CA SER A 708 -20.35 5.55 10.76
C SER A 708 -18.98 4.89 10.69
N LEU A 709 -18.90 3.63 11.12
CA LEU A 709 -17.67 2.86 11.12
C LEU A 709 -17.10 2.71 9.71
N GLY A 710 -17.90 2.30 8.72
CA GLY A 710 -17.38 2.12 7.37
C GLY A 710 -17.11 3.42 6.61
N LYS A 711 -17.88 4.51 6.82
CA LYS A 711 -17.49 5.84 6.32
C LYS A 711 -16.19 6.31 6.93
N GLY A 712 -15.97 6.02 8.21
CA GLY A 712 -14.70 6.26 8.88
C GLY A 712 -13.56 5.47 8.26
N VAL A 713 -13.77 4.20 7.91
CA VAL A 713 -12.78 3.37 7.20
C VAL A 713 -12.42 3.99 5.86
N LEU A 714 -13.42 4.43 5.08
CA LEU A 714 -13.17 5.11 3.81
C LEU A 714 -12.30 6.37 3.99
N LYS A 715 -12.56 7.16 5.04
CA LYS A 715 -11.70 8.30 5.40
C LYS A 715 -10.27 7.87 5.74
N VAL A 716 -10.09 6.79 6.50
CA VAL A 716 -8.76 6.29 6.86
C VAL A 716 -7.98 5.85 5.62
N MET A 717 -8.63 5.11 4.70
CA MET A 717 -8.04 4.71 3.42
C MET A 717 -7.64 5.93 2.57
N SER A 718 -8.50 6.94 2.54
CA SER A 718 -8.29 8.14 1.73
C SER A 718 -7.11 8.99 2.20
N LYS A 719 -6.71 8.90 3.49
CA LYS A 719 -5.48 9.52 4.00
C LYS A 719 -4.21 9.04 3.28
N MET A 720 -4.21 7.81 2.78
CA MET A 720 -3.11 7.27 1.97
C MET A 720 -3.40 7.37 0.47
N GLY A 721 -4.56 7.90 0.07
CA GLY A 721 -5.00 7.94 -1.33
C GLY A 721 -5.45 6.57 -1.86
N VAL A 722 -5.87 5.65 -1.00
CA VAL A 722 -6.42 4.34 -1.40
C VAL A 722 -7.93 4.47 -1.62
N SER A 723 -8.41 3.98 -2.76
CA SER A 723 -9.79 4.17 -3.20
C SER A 723 -10.69 2.95 -2.95
N THR A 724 -10.18 1.70 -2.96
CA THR A 724 -10.99 0.50 -2.67
C THR A 724 -10.58 -0.24 -1.40
N VAL A 725 -11.58 -0.76 -0.68
CA VAL A 725 -11.33 -1.60 0.50
C VAL A 725 -10.62 -2.91 0.12
N ALA A 726 -10.85 -3.42 -1.10
CA ALA A 726 -10.19 -4.60 -1.62
C ALA A 726 -8.66 -4.46 -1.64
N SER A 727 -8.15 -3.31 -2.10
CA SER A 727 -6.70 -3.03 -2.15
C SER A 727 -6.14 -2.65 -0.77
N TYR A 728 -6.98 -2.09 0.10
CA TYR A 728 -6.60 -1.77 1.49
C TYR A 728 -6.46 -3.05 2.36
N ARG A 729 -7.22 -4.10 2.04
CA ARG A 729 -7.22 -5.36 2.77
C ARG A 729 -5.86 -6.06 2.67
N GLY A 730 -5.20 -6.24 3.83
CA GLY A 730 -3.86 -6.85 3.90
C GLY A 730 -2.71 -5.92 3.52
N ALA A 731 -2.97 -4.62 3.28
CA ALA A 731 -1.94 -3.66 2.88
C ALA A 731 -1.07 -3.13 4.04
N GLN A 732 -1.49 -3.34 5.30
CA GLN A 732 -0.72 -2.96 6.49
C GLN A 732 -0.26 -1.49 6.52
N ILE A 733 -1.17 -0.54 6.21
CA ILE A 733 -0.86 0.91 6.16
C ILE A 733 -0.81 1.52 7.57
N PHE A 734 0.03 0.94 8.43
CA PHE A 734 0.17 1.27 9.85
C PHE A 734 1.63 1.17 10.30
N GLU A 735 1.98 1.92 11.34
CA GLU A 735 3.26 1.79 12.05
C GLU A 735 2.99 1.33 13.49
N ALA A 736 3.72 0.32 13.96
CA ALA A 736 3.63 -0.18 15.33
C ALA A 736 4.61 0.58 16.24
N ILE A 737 4.08 1.22 17.29
CA ILE A 737 4.84 1.99 18.27
C ILE A 737 4.80 1.26 19.60
N GLY A 738 5.96 0.75 20.03
CA GLY A 738 6.09 0.12 21.34
C GLY A 738 5.73 -1.36 21.40
N LEU A 739 5.63 -2.05 20.25
CA LEU A 739 5.56 -3.52 20.19
C LEU A 739 6.96 -4.10 19.97
N SER A 740 7.26 -5.25 20.58
CA SER A 740 8.51 -5.99 20.34
C SER A 740 8.64 -6.47 18.89
N HIS A 741 9.88 -6.51 18.38
CA HIS A 741 10.15 -7.03 17.06
C HIS A 741 9.73 -8.50 16.92
N ASP A 742 9.82 -9.31 17.98
CA ASP A 742 9.40 -10.72 17.94
C ASP A 742 7.90 -10.86 17.67
N VAL A 743 7.06 -10.07 18.37
CA VAL A 743 5.60 -10.04 18.13
C VAL A 743 5.30 -9.56 16.72
N VAL A 744 5.96 -8.50 16.25
CA VAL A 744 5.75 -7.95 14.91
C VAL A 744 6.18 -8.95 13.84
N ASN A 745 7.35 -9.57 13.97
CA ASN A 745 7.87 -10.54 13.00
C ASN A 745 7.00 -11.79 12.91
N GLU A 746 6.49 -12.32 14.04
CA GLU A 746 5.66 -13.53 14.06
C GLU A 746 4.22 -13.26 13.57
N PHE A 747 3.59 -12.20 14.10
CA PHE A 747 2.14 -11.99 13.96
C PHE A 747 1.75 -10.83 13.05
N PHE A 748 2.60 -9.82 12.84
CA PHE A 748 2.33 -8.63 12.02
C PHE A 748 3.41 -8.43 10.94
N THR A 749 3.85 -9.53 10.32
CA THR A 749 5.04 -9.57 9.46
C THR A 749 4.97 -8.50 8.37
N GLY A 750 6.00 -7.65 8.26
CA GLY A 750 6.06 -6.55 7.29
C GLY A 750 5.68 -5.18 7.84
N THR A 751 5.14 -5.10 9.05
CA THR A 751 4.85 -3.82 9.71
C THR A 751 6.11 -3.20 10.32
N THR A 752 6.30 -1.90 10.10
CA THR A 752 7.40 -1.16 10.72
C THR A 752 7.19 -1.01 12.22
N SER A 753 8.21 -1.36 13.00
CA SER A 753 8.30 -0.99 14.42
C SER A 753 9.72 -0.55 14.76
N LYS A 754 9.92 0.74 15.01
CA LYS A 754 11.27 1.33 15.19
C LYS A 754 11.82 1.20 16.60
N LEU A 755 10.96 1.22 17.61
CA LEU A 755 11.38 1.28 19.02
C LEU A 755 11.56 -0.11 19.66
N GLY A 756 10.87 -1.13 19.15
CA GLY A 756 10.61 -2.33 19.94
C GLY A 756 9.69 -2.02 21.13
N GLY A 757 9.47 -2.99 22.02
CA GLY A 757 8.69 -2.78 23.24
C GLY A 757 7.99 -4.03 23.75
N VAL A 758 6.68 -3.96 23.95
CA VAL A 758 5.90 -4.96 24.66
C VAL A 758 5.81 -6.30 23.92
N GLY A 759 5.89 -7.40 24.68
CA GLY A 759 5.72 -8.76 24.20
C GLY A 759 4.32 -9.31 24.45
N LEU A 760 4.11 -10.59 24.12
CA LEU A 760 2.85 -11.29 24.39
C LEU A 760 2.47 -11.31 25.88
N ASP A 761 3.45 -11.32 26.79
CA ASP A 761 3.19 -11.34 28.24
C ASP A 761 2.43 -10.11 28.71
N VAL A 762 2.82 -8.92 28.22
CA VAL A 762 2.14 -7.67 28.55
C VAL A 762 0.74 -7.64 27.92
N ILE A 763 0.63 -8.06 26.66
CA ILE A 763 -0.68 -8.13 25.97
C ILE A 763 -1.64 -9.07 26.71
N ALA A 764 -1.15 -10.21 27.19
CA ALA A 764 -1.93 -11.15 28.00
C ALA A 764 -2.27 -10.57 29.38
N GLU A 765 -1.34 -9.86 30.03
CA GLU A 765 -1.58 -9.19 31.30
C GLU A 765 -2.67 -8.11 31.18
N GLU A 766 -2.63 -7.27 30.14
CA GLU A 766 -3.65 -6.25 29.88
C GLU A 766 -5.03 -6.88 29.68
N ALA A 767 -5.11 -7.98 28.93
CA ALA A 767 -6.35 -8.74 28.74
C ALA A 767 -6.82 -9.38 30.07
N SER A 768 -5.91 -9.94 30.86
CA SER A 768 -6.19 -10.54 32.17
C SER A 768 -6.72 -9.50 33.16
N ARG A 769 -6.15 -8.29 33.20
CA ARG A 769 -6.60 -7.20 34.07
C ARG A 769 -8.04 -6.79 33.78
N ARG A 770 -8.43 -6.66 32.51
CA ARG A 770 -9.83 -6.39 32.10
C ARG A 770 -10.75 -7.56 32.43
N HIS A 771 -10.30 -8.78 32.12
CA HIS A 771 -11.05 -10.01 32.41
C HIS A 771 -11.37 -10.18 33.90
N ALA A 772 -10.41 -9.89 34.78
CA ALA A 772 -10.59 -9.95 36.24
C ALA A 772 -11.60 -8.93 36.79
N VAL A 773 -11.88 -7.83 36.07
CA VAL A 773 -12.95 -6.88 36.44
C VAL A 773 -14.33 -7.50 36.18
N ALA A 774 -14.49 -8.18 35.04
CA ALA A 774 -15.73 -8.87 34.68
C ALA A 774 -15.95 -10.14 35.52
N TYR A 775 -14.86 -10.83 35.88
CA TYR A 775 -14.85 -12.09 36.61
C TYR A 775 -13.98 -12.00 37.88
N PRO A 776 -14.43 -11.27 38.91
CA PRO A 776 -13.65 -11.09 40.12
C PRO A 776 -13.50 -12.40 40.89
N HIS A 777 -12.30 -12.69 41.38
CA HIS A 777 -11.98 -13.89 42.17
C HIS A 777 -12.87 -14.04 43.43
N SER A 778 -13.36 -12.92 43.98
CA SER A 778 -14.28 -12.90 45.12
C SER A 778 -15.70 -13.37 44.77
N GLY A 779 -16.05 -13.46 43.49
CA GLY A 779 -17.40 -13.72 42.99
C GLY A 779 -18.38 -12.55 43.21
N ILE A 780 -17.92 -11.42 43.76
CA ILE A 780 -18.74 -10.25 44.07
C ILE A 780 -18.41 -9.14 43.07
N SER A 781 -19.35 -8.82 42.18
CA SER A 781 -19.23 -7.67 41.28
C SER A 781 -19.24 -6.35 42.07
N PRO A 782 -18.50 -5.30 41.62
CA PRO A 782 -18.49 -4.00 42.28
C PRO A 782 -19.91 -3.40 42.40
N ALA A 783 -20.32 -3.00 43.60
CA ALA A 783 -21.69 -2.57 43.88
C ALA A 783 -22.03 -1.13 43.40
N HIS A 784 -21.02 -0.31 43.08
CA HIS A 784 -21.20 1.13 42.85
C HIS A 784 -21.01 1.62 41.41
N ARG A 785 -20.31 0.88 40.54
CA ARG A 785 -20.10 1.23 39.12
C ARG A 785 -20.01 -0.03 38.25
N LEU A 786 -20.75 -0.02 37.15
CA LEU A 786 -20.73 -1.10 36.14
C LEU A 786 -19.52 -0.96 35.20
N LEU A 787 -19.20 0.24 34.73
CA LEU A 787 -18.04 0.51 33.89
C LEU A 787 -17.12 1.55 34.52
N ASP A 788 -15.87 1.58 34.06
CA ASP A 788 -14.93 2.65 34.40
C ASP A 788 -15.35 3.96 33.73
N VAL A 789 -15.05 5.09 34.38
CA VAL A 789 -15.43 6.42 33.89
C VAL A 789 -14.69 6.79 32.59
N GLY A 790 -13.51 6.21 32.36
CA GLY A 790 -12.59 6.61 31.30
C GLY A 790 -11.72 7.80 31.70
N GLY A 791 -11.29 8.58 30.72
CA GLY A 791 -10.39 9.72 30.87
C GLY A 791 -9.21 9.66 29.91
N GLU A 792 -9.45 9.19 28.69
CA GLU A 792 -8.49 9.16 27.59
C GLU A 792 -8.69 10.37 26.68
N TYR A 793 -9.95 10.69 26.36
CA TYR A 793 -10.28 11.82 25.47
C TYR A 793 -10.41 13.14 26.24
N GLN A 794 -10.83 13.07 27.50
CA GLN A 794 -10.96 14.24 28.38
C GLN A 794 -10.36 13.95 29.74
N TRP A 795 -9.62 14.92 30.28
CA TRP A 795 -9.08 14.79 31.63
C TRP A 795 -10.16 14.46 32.67
N ARG A 796 -9.86 13.42 33.45
CA ARG A 796 -10.63 12.99 34.63
C ARG A 796 -9.66 12.74 35.78
N ARG A 797 -10.13 13.02 37.01
CA ARG A 797 -9.31 12.83 38.21
C ARG A 797 -8.88 11.37 38.43
N GLU A 798 -9.72 10.43 38.02
CA GLU A 798 -9.50 8.98 38.12
C GLU A 798 -9.09 8.35 36.76
N GLY A 799 -8.85 9.20 35.73
CA GLY A 799 -8.54 8.80 34.35
C GLY A 799 -7.05 8.61 34.07
N GLU A 800 -6.69 8.58 32.78
CA GLU A 800 -5.29 8.59 32.34
C GLU A 800 -4.64 9.92 32.73
N PRO A 801 -3.33 9.96 33.05
CA PRO A 801 -2.59 11.21 33.17
C PRO A 801 -2.60 12.01 31.85
N HIS A 802 -2.94 13.29 31.94
CA HIS A 802 -2.81 14.25 30.84
C HIS A 802 -1.65 15.22 31.11
N LEU A 803 -0.93 15.60 30.05
CA LEU A 803 0.14 16.60 30.11
C LEU A 803 -0.40 17.94 30.64
N PHE A 804 -1.59 18.30 30.17
CA PHE A 804 -2.31 19.51 30.53
C PHE A 804 -3.47 19.18 31.48
N ASP A 805 -3.16 19.12 32.77
CA ASP A 805 -4.16 19.03 33.84
C ASP A 805 -4.57 20.44 34.36
N PRO A 806 -5.67 20.58 35.12
CA PRO A 806 -6.12 21.88 35.63
C PRO A 806 -5.07 22.64 36.44
N GLU A 807 -4.16 21.93 37.12
CA GLU A 807 -3.12 22.55 37.93
C GLU A 807 -2.00 23.14 37.04
N THR A 808 -1.56 22.40 36.04
CA THR A 808 -0.55 22.88 35.07
C THR A 808 -1.06 24.10 34.30
N VAL A 809 -2.31 24.07 33.84
CA VAL A 809 -2.95 25.21 33.13
C VAL A 809 -3.06 26.42 34.05
N PHE A 810 -3.51 26.24 35.30
CA PHE A 810 -3.61 27.31 36.28
C PHE A 810 -2.25 27.96 36.57
N ARG A 811 -1.21 27.15 36.83
CA ARG A 811 0.15 27.66 37.12
C ARG A 811 0.72 28.44 35.94
N LEU A 812 0.55 27.95 34.70
CA LEU A 812 0.99 28.65 33.50
C LEU A 812 0.30 30.00 33.32
N GLN A 813 -1.03 30.04 33.46
CA GLN A 813 -1.82 31.28 33.35
C GLN A 813 -1.47 32.28 34.46
N HIS A 814 -1.30 31.82 35.70
CA HIS A 814 -0.95 32.69 36.83
C HIS A 814 0.46 33.25 36.69
N SER A 815 1.44 32.42 36.30
CA SER A 815 2.83 32.85 36.14
C SER A 815 2.99 33.93 35.05
N THR A 816 2.29 33.79 33.93
CA THR A 816 2.36 34.74 32.81
C THR A 816 1.60 36.04 33.09
N ARG A 817 0.45 35.96 33.78
CA ARG A 817 -0.34 37.14 34.17
C ARG A 817 0.33 37.99 35.24
N GLU A 818 0.88 37.35 36.27
CA GLU A 818 1.54 38.05 37.39
C GLU A 818 3.04 38.27 37.17
N GLN A 819 3.58 37.84 36.03
CA GLN A 819 5.01 37.91 35.68
C GLN A 819 5.92 37.25 36.73
N ARG A 820 5.47 36.13 37.30
CA ARG A 820 6.14 35.43 38.40
C ARG A 820 6.93 34.22 37.91
N TYR A 821 8.24 34.37 37.82
CA TYR A 821 9.15 33.30 37.40
C TYR A 821 9.18 32.12 38.37
N ASP A 822 8.98 32.34 39.67
CA ASP A 822 8.96 31.26 40.65
C ASP A 822 7.73 30.34 40.47
N VAL A 823 6.57 30.90 40.11
CA VAL A 823 5.38 30.11 39.72
C VAL A 823 5.62 29.41 38.38
N PHE A 824 6.31 30.04 37.44
CA PHE A 824 6.73 29.38 36.19
C PHE A 824 7.70 28.21 36.45
N GLY A 825 8.58 28.34 37.44
CA GLY A 825 9.43 27.26 37.95
C GLY A 825 8.60 26.08 38.46
N GLN A 826 7.54 26.34 39.23
CA GLN A 826 6.62 25.30 39.70
C GLN A 826 5.81 24.63 38.56
N TYR A 827 5.45 25.39 37.51
CA TYR A 827 4.84 24.83 36.30
C TYR A 827 5.82 23.92 35.56
N THR A 828 7.03 24.42 35.28
CA THR A 828 8.06 23.68 34.56
C THR A 828 8.54 22.46 35.32
N GLU A 829 8.66 22.50 36.64
CA GLU A 829 8.97 21.33 37.47
C GLU A 829 7.88 20.26 37.34
N ARG A 830 6.60 20.66 37.42
CA ARG A 830 5.47 19.74 37.25
C ARG A 830 5.47 19.09 35.86
N VAL A 831 5.72 19.87 34.81
CA VAL A 831 5.84 19.36 33.44
C VAL A 831 7.10 18.52 33.26
N ASN A 832 8.26 18.90 33.79
CA ASN A 832 9.50 18.15 33.60
C ASN A 832 9.52 16.84 34.41
N SER A 833 8.84 16.80 35.55
CA SER A 833 8.61 15.58 36.34
C SER A 833 7.79 14.52 35.58
N GLN A 834 7.23 14.84 34.40
CA GLN A 834 6.63 13.87 33.48
C GLN A 834 7.62 12.82 32.99
N SER A 835 8.92 13.11 33.02
CA SER A 835 9.99 12.13 32.74
C SER A 835 9.95 10.97 33.75
N VAL A 836 9.59 11.26 35.00
CA VAL A 836 9.37 10.27 36.08
C VAL A 836 8.02 9.56 35.91
N ARG A 837 7.01 10.23 35.34
CA ARG A 837 5.67 9.68 35.06
C ARG A 837 5.54 9.04 33.67
N GLN A 838 6.65 8.89 32.95
CA GLN A 838 6.77 8.25 31.63
C GLN A 838 5.76 8.74 30.57
N MET A 839 5.36 10.02 30.56
CA MET A 839 4.28 10.47 29.67
C MET A 839 4.67 10.63 28.19
N THR A 840 5.96 10.79 27.89
CA THR A 840 6.45 11.06 26.52
C THR A 840 7.77 10.36 26.29
N LEU A 841 8.08 10.02 25.03
CA LEU A 841 9.35 9.40 24.66
C LEU A 841 10.57 10.24 25.09
N ARG A 842 10.49 11.57 24.97
CA ARG A 842 11.58 12.47 25.41
C ARG A 842 11.87 12.37 26.92
N GLY A 843 10.88 11.95 27.72
CA GLY A 843 11.03 11.74 29.16
C GLY A 843 11.87 10.51 29.52
N LEU A 844 12.14 9.61 28.57
CA LEU A 844 13.04 8.46 28.74
C LEU A 844 14.52 8.84 28.63
N PHE A 845 14.82 10.06 28.18
CA PHE A 845 16.19 10.55 28.03
C PHE A 845 16.59 11.44 29.20
N GLN A 846 17.86 11.33 29.60
CA GLN A 846 18.50 12.24 30.54
C GLN A 846 19.70 12.92 29.88
N LEU A 847 19.95 14.18 30.21
CA LEU A 847 21.16 14.87 29.79
C LEU A 847 22.35 14.31 30.57
N ARG A 848 23.43 13.96 29.87
CA ARG A 848 24.65 13.46 30.51
C ARG A 848 25.41 14.63 31.14
N GLU A 849 25.53 14.60 32.46
CA GLU A 849 26.26 15.60 33.23
C GLU A 849 27.75 15.20 33.37
N GLY A 850 28.62 16.19 33.56
CA GLY A 850 30.04 15.97 33.91
C GLY A 850 31.03 15.83 32.74
N ASP A 851 30.57 15.67 31.49
CA ASP A 851 31.46 15.65 30.31
C ASP A 851 32.07 17.03 29.97
N ARG A 852 31.46 18.12 30.46
CA ARG A 852 31.95 19.50 30.35
C ARG A 852 31.71 20.24 31.67
N PRO A 853 32.61 21.16 32.07
CA PRO A 853 32.36 22.02 33.23
C PRO A 853 31.14 22.92 32.96
N ALA A 854 30.31 23.12 33.99
CA ALA A 854 29.22 24.07 33.92
C ALA A 854 29.76 25.49 33.71
N VAL A 855 29.10 26.26 32.85
CA VAL A 855 29.44 27.66 32.58
C VAL A 855 28.56 28.61 33.40
N PRO A 856 29.06 29.80 33.77
CA PRO A 856 28.23 30.88 34.29
C PRO A 856 27.05 31.22 33.37
N LEU A 857 25.89 31.60 33.93
CA LEU A 857 24.69 31.91 33.14
C LEU A 857 24.86 33.11 32.20
N ASP A 858 25.76 34.04 32.53
CA ASP A 858 26.11 35.19 31.71
C ASP A 858 26.95 34.83 30.48
N GLU A 859 27.55 33.63 30.43
CA GLU A 859 28.20 33.09 29.24
C GLU A 859 27.22 32.38 28.29
N VAL A 860 25.98 32.12 28.74
CA VAL A 860 24.94 31.50 27.90
C VAL A 860 24.38 32.54 26.92
N GLU A 861 24.01 32.08 25.73
CA GLU A 861 23.34 32.90 24.72
C GLU A 861 22.15 33.67 25.32
N PRO A 862 22.05 35.00 25.09
CA PRO A 862 21.00 35.81 25.71
C PRO A 862 19.62 35.43 25.19
N VAL A 863 18.60 35.61 26.04
CA VAL A 863 17.19 35.29 25.73
C VAL A 863 16.71 35.96 24.44
N THR A 864 17.19 37.18 24.15
CA THR A 864 16.87 37.93 22.93
C THR A 864 17.31 37.26 21.64
N GLU A 865 18.31 36.37 21.68
CA GLU A 865 18.75 35.57 20.53
C GLU A 865 18.06 34.21 20.52
N ILE A 866 17.87 33.59 21.69
CA ILE A 866 17.15 32.30 21.81
C ILE A 866 15.71 32.42 21.29
N VAL A 867 14.99 33.47 21.67
CA VAL A 867 13.57 33.66 21.31
C VAL A 867 13.33 33.82 19.80
N ARG A 868 14.35 34.24 19.04
CA ARG A 868 14.27 34.34 17.56
C ARG A 868 14.09 32.99 16.88
N ARG A 869 14.44 31.90 17.59
CA ARG A 869 14.25 30.53 17.12
C ARG A 869 12.83 30.02 17.38
N PHE A 870 12.04 30.71 18.20
CA PHE A 870 10.68 30.31 18.52
C PHE A 870 9.71 30.79 17.43
N SER A 871 8.75 29.91 17.12
CA SER A 871 7.62 30.22 16.26
C SER A 871 6.34 29.84 16.99
N THR A 872 5.30 30.66 16.92
CA THR A 872 3.96 30.16 17.25
C THR A 872 3.53 29.19 16.15
N GLY A 873 2.83 28.11 16.52
CA GLY A 873 2.30 27.15 15.55
C GLY A 873 1.29 27.80 14.59
N ALA A 874 1.02 27.11 13.47
CA ALA A 874 0.02 27.52 12.48
C ALA A 874 -1.39 27.31 13.04
N MET A 875 -2.07 28.37 13.46
CA MET A 875 -3.45 28.34 13.94
C MET A 875 -4.29 29.30 13.11
N SER A 876 -5.31 28.79 12.41
CA SER A 876 -6.06 29.58 11.43
C SER A 876 -7.01 30.57 12.09
N TYR A 877 -7.12 31.76 11.50
CA TYR A 877 -8.23 32.66 11.75
C TYR A 877 -9.55 31.93 11.41
N GLY A 878 -10.46 31.84 12.38
CA GLY A 878 -11.68 31.03 12.31
C GLY A 878 -11.67 29.80 13.22
N SER A 879 -10.51 29.15 13.41
CA SER A 879 -10.33 28.16 14.50
C SER A 879 -10.12 28.84 15.85
N ILE A 880 -9.43 29.99 15.83
CA ILE A 880 -9.26 30.91 16.95
C ILE A 880 -9.81 32.30 16.59
N SER A 881 -10.13 33.09 17.61
CA SER A 881 -10.61 34.45 17.44
C SER A 881 -9.55 35.37 16.84
N GLN A 882 -10.00 36.48 16.24
CA GLN A 882 -9.14 37.53 15.69
C GLN A 882 -8.15 38.02 16.75
N GLU A 883 -8.66 38.31 17.96
CA GLU A 883 -7.88 38.86 19.07
C GLU A 883 -6.78 37.89 19.52
N ALA A 884 -7.05 36.57 19.51
CA ALA A 884 -6.05 35.58 19.87
C ALA A 884 -4.96 35.49 18.79
N HIS A 885 -5.35 35.46 17.52
CA HIS A 885 -4.44 35.40 16.38
C HIS A 885 -3.53 36.63 16.32
N GLU A 886 -4.10 37.83 16.44
CA GLU A 886 -3.36 39.11 16.45
C GLU A 886 -2.45 39.23 17.67
N THR A 887 -2.90 38.79 18.85
CA THR A 887 -2.09 38.82 20.07
C THR A 887 -0.81 38.01 19.88
N LEU A 888 -0.90 36.82 19.27
CA LEU A 888 0.26 35.97 18.98
C LEU A 888 1.22 36.65 18.00
N ALA A 889 0.70 37.22 16.91
CA ALA A 889 1.52 37.90 15.92
C ALA A 889 2.24 39.13 16.51
N ILE A 890 1.52 39.99 17.23
CA ILE A 890 2.09 41.17 17.90
C ILE A 890 3.16 40.74 18.91
N ALA A 891 2.91 39.68 19.69
CA ALA A 891 3.88 39.18 20.67
C ALA A 891 5.16 38.69 19.99
N MET A 892 5.06 37.84 18.97
CA MET A 892 6.23 37.28 18.28
C MET A 892 7.03 38.34 17.53
N ASN A 893 6.36 39.29 16.87
CA ASN A 893 7.01 40.42 16.21
C ASN A 893 7.77 41.31 17.20
N ARG A 894 7.20 41.58 18.38
CA ARG A 894 7.88 42.33 19.45
C ARG A 894 9.11 41.60 20.00
N LEU A 895 9.06 40.27 20.06
CA LEU A 895 10.17 39.43 20.53
C LEU A 895 11.23 39.17 19.45
N GLY A 896 10.96 39.49 18.18
CA GLY A 896 11.79 39.13 17.04
C GLY A 896 11.73 37.64 16.68
N GLY A 897 10.73 36.91 17.19
CA GLY A 897 10.42 35.55 16.78
C GLY A 897 9.47 35.53 15.57
N LYS A 898 8.83 34.39 15.31
CA LYS A 898 7.94 34.22 14.15
C LYS A 898 6.53 33.83 14.58
N SER A 899 5.51 34.31 13.88
CA SER A 899 4.16 33.78 13.95
C SER A 899 3.75 33.18 12.61
N ASN A 900 2.74 32.32 12.60
CA ASN A 900 2.25 31.64 11.41
C ASN A 900 0.74 31.89 11.26
N THR A 901 0.32 32.29 10.06
CA THR A 901 -1.05 32.69 9.73
C THR A 901 -2.05 31.52 9.78
N GLY A 902 -1.56 30.29 9.62
CA GLY A 902 -2.40 29.11 9.46
C GLY A 902 -3.08 29.05 8.09
N GLU A 903 -4.07 28.16 7.97
CA GLU A 903 -4.75 27.87 6.70
C GLU A 903 -5.85 28.89 6.33
N GLY A 904 -6.21 29.79 7.25
CA GLY A 904 -7.36 30.71 7.10
C GLY A 904 -7.08 32.00 6.34
N GLY A 905 -5.85 32.19 5.84
CA GLY A 905 -5.40 33.46 5.30
C GLY A 905 -5.11 34.51 6.39
N GLU A 906 -4.83 35.74 5.98
CA GLU A 906 -4.55 36.87 6.87
C GLU A 906 -5.23 38.13 6.33
N ASP A 907 -5.74 38.96 7.24
CA ASP A 907 -6.39 40.22 6.86
C ASP A 907 -5.35 41.20 6.28
N PRO A 908 -5.55 41.72 5.05
CA PRO A 908 -4.62 42.68 4.44
C PRO A 908 -4.38 43.95 5.26
N GLU A 909 -5.31 44.37 6.12
CA GLU A 909 -5.11 45.52 7.01
C GLU A 909 -3.92 45.32 7.96
N ARG A 910 -3.49 44.07 8.19
CA ARG A 910 -2.35 43.74 9.06
C ARG A 910 -0.99 43.87 8.38
N PHE A 911 -0.94 44.12 7.07
CA PHE A 911 0.31 44.27 6.33
C PHE A 911 0.92 45.68 6.42
N VAL A 912 0.23 46.62 7.09
CA VAL A 912 0.55 48.06 7.14
C VAL A 912 1.51 48.40 8.29
#